data_AF-A0A060X870-F1
#
_entry.id   AF-A0A060X870-F1
#
_cell.length_a   1.000
_cell.length_b   1.000
_cell.length_c   1.000
_cell.angle_alpha   90.00
_cell.angle_beta   90.00
_cell.angle_gamma   90.00
#
_symmetry.space_group_name_H-M   'P 1'
#
loop_
_entity.id
_entity.type
_entity.pdbx_description
1 polymer ?
#
loop_
_entity_poly.entity_id
_entity_poly.type
_entity_poly.pdbx_seq_one_letter_code
_entity_poly.pdbx_strand_id
1 'polypeptide(L)'
;MESPVRAEPATPTLAPPAPRNHTPSLSPRAEAKEKRSEVSEGTADECEAVDTEGDPICLSLLSKMTVFVEAPAEDASEKAAAEEVAAKERAEREAQRQLLATEELIYTERNYLRLLQVCTCTIRSNLQKLQPQLPNLDSMFLYIEEVIDVSGRLLSLLDQKQVTPHDPLFLETLCDAFLSLSTDIESAYKEYLSNYNTVTALENSYKQKEPLWTEMVKVIKSSAPEVNATSLSFFLVMPVQRIARYPLLLQTIMKHTDPGHPAYSLLEQTAHAAVAVNCRINEYKRFREVADKYKKTETLTIRDKINRLNSHSIAKKTARLSQFIKHETGIAPKLVDEEFDALEGFFYLLENGIAVLHENVETYLSHLQRFLSCRPEEFDLDMDGEKPAICYKEITAALRQWILPTFEKRMRTLVHKPLCALRELLVGPRNLIRKRLDKLLDYELIEEKPSLSYDEQAVANTYKTINTLLLNELPQFNGLALTLLWGMLGAFSCLHKDLAADMEQLFQGFAQQLPHSSLEPNAFWEWAECSVLEGARMLETLCRNVEDQLNAPIVQPLSPGSQKCLKALTDKHGSGKIYQLTGHVVGTRDLDLSLNRGELVAIISEMDTRGDRRRWLVDAGGPRGYVPSSKLVRYHQVTMDPPPSPHLTVTTMDCAGGVRRHSYTPDVRRHSFSPDTPQPVRTLSMTMPCFQVSDTPW
;
A
#
# COMPACT_ATOMS: atom_id res chain seq x y z
N MET A 1 17.45 -54.33 46.34
CA MET A 1 18.07 -53.93 47.62
C MET A 1 18.49 -52.48 47.50
N GLU A 2 18.18 -51.67 48.52
CA GLU A 2 18.85 -50.43 48.93
C GLU A 2 19.02 -49.22 47.96
N SER A 3 19.10 -48.05 48.60
CA SER A 3 19.34 -46.67 48.14
C SER A 3 19.91 -45.93 49.38
N PRO A 4 20.09 -44.59 49.46
CA PRO A 4 20.18 -43.48 48.48
C PRO A 4 21.57 -42.77 48.52
N VAL A 5 21.82 -41.59 47.93
CA VAL A 5 21.80 -40.19 48.48
C VAL A 5 22.52 -39.32 47.40
N ARG A 6 22.09 -38.18 46.83
CA ARG A 6 21.46 -36.88 47.23
C ARG A 6 22.45 -35.75 47.61
N ALA A 7 22.58 -34.70 46.77
CA ALA A 7 22.96 -33.31 47.14
C ALA A 7 22.73 -32.28 45.99
N GLU A 8 22.47 -31.02 46.35
CA GLU A 8 22.41 -29.76 45.54
C GLU A 8 23.03 -28.61 46.41
N PRO A 9 22.94 -27.30 46.06
CA PRO A 9 23.53 -26.56 44.92
C PRO A 9 24.45 -25.41 45.42
N ALA A 10 24.91 -24.50 44.53
CA ALA A 10 25.68 -23.29 44.91
C ALA A 10 25.40 -22.05 44.04
N THR A 11 25.68 -20.86 44.57
CA THR A 11 25.31 -19.51 44.03
C THR A 11 26.47 -18.73 43.39
N PRO A 12 26.20 -17.72 42.54
CA PRO A 12 27.21 -16.80 41.99
C PRO A 12 27.58 -15.64 42.93
N THR A 13 28.74 -14.98 42.68
CA THR A 13 29.35 -13.95 43.56
C THR A 13 29.62 -12.62 42.83
N LEU A 14 29.59 -11.52 43.58
CA LEU A 14 29.77 -10.12 43.15
C LEU A 14 31.24 -9.70 42.96
N ALA A 15 31.48 -8.57 42.25
CA ALA A 15 32.80 -7.94 42.11
C ALA A 15 32.76 -6.38 42.04
N PRO A 16 33.55 -5.68 42.88
CA PRO A 16 33.91 -4.25 42.75
C PRO A 16 35.44 -4.01 42.90
N PRO A 17 35.97 -2.76 42.99
CA PRO A 17 35.72 -1.54 42.21
C PRO A 17 37.04 -0.99 41.57
N ALA A 18 37.03 0.26 41.07
CA ALA A 18 38.15 0.93 40.39
C ALA A 18 39.06 1.80 41.30
N PRO A 19 40.27 2.19 40.84
CA PRO A 19 41.09 3.26 41.44
C PRO A 19 41.13 4.57 40.61
N ARG A 20 41.53 5.67 41.26
CA ARG A 20 42.04 6.93 40.64
C ARG A 20 43.53 7.06 40.94
N ASN A 21 44.29 7.88 40.18
CA ASN A 21 45.23 8.86 40.75
C ASN A 21 45.92 9.82 39.74
N HIS A 22 46.01 11.08 40.17
CA HIS A 22 46.97 12.18 39.92
C HIS A 22 47.69 12.47 38.58
N THR A 23 47.83 13.77 38.34
CA THR A 23 48.56 14.50 37.27
C THR A 23 50.04 14.77 37.63
N PRO A 24 50.89 15.20 36.66
CA PRO A 24 51.21 16.64 36.60
C PRO A 24 51.37 17.24 35.18
N SER A 25 51.46 18.58 35.15
CA SER A 25 51.52 19.45 33.96
C SER A 25 52.89 19.48 33.25
N LEU A 26 52.88 19.61 31.92
CA LEU A 26 53.83 20.41 31.13
C LEU A 26 53.16 20.89 29.82
N SER A 27 53.64 21.98 29.23
CA SER A 27 53.02 22.67 28.07
C SER A 27 54.08 23.38 27.20
N PRO A 28 53.73 24.00 26.06
CA PRO A 28 52.76 23.61 25.02
C PRO A 28 53.45 23.41 23.64
N ARG A 29 52.72 22.93 22.63
CA ARG A 29 53.13 23.07 21.21
C ARG A 29 51.90 23.36 20.34
N ALA A 30 52.08 24.18 19.30
CA ALA A 30 50.98 24.73 18.52
C ALA A 30 50.45 23.74 17.46
N GLU A 31 49.12 23.67 17.34
CA GLU A 31 48.42 23.07 16.21
C GLU A 31 47.71 24.17 15.41
N ALA A 32 47.70 24.04 14.08
CA ALA A 32 47.14 25.05 13.18
C ALA A 32 45.63 24.88 13.01
N LYS A 33 44.90 25.99 12.90
CA LYS A 33 43.50 25.99 12.46
C LYS A 33 43.43 25.66 10.97
N GLU A 34 43.15 24.42 10.63
CA GLU A 34 42.77 24.06 9.26
C GLU A 34 41.35 24.60 8.97
N LYS A 35 41.24 25.52 8.01
CA LYS A 35 39.95 26.10 7.61
C LYS A 35 39.20 25.12 6.71
N ARG A 36 38.09 24.58 7.20
CA ARG A 36 37.06 23.98 6.34
C ARG A 36 36.44 25.07 5.48
N SER A 37 36.58 24.99 4.16
CA SER A 37 35.95 25.94 3.24
C SER A 37 34.47 25.62 3.08
N GLU A 38 33.62 26.47 3.63
CA GLU A 38 32.18 26.50 3.34
C GLU A 38 31.98 26.97 1.89
N VAL A 39 31.12 26.27 1.14
CA VAL A 39 30.72 26.68 -0.20
C VAL A 39 29.59 27.69 -0.04
N SER A 40 29.77 28.92 -0.54
CA SER A 40 28.76 29.96 -0.47
C SER A 40 27.55 29.61 -1.35
N GLU A 41 26.37 29.49 -0.73
CA GLU A 41 25.11 29.55 -1.47
C GLU A 41 24.97 30.95 -2.07
N GLY A 42 24.92 31.03 -3.41
CA GLY A 42 24.65 32.28 -4.11
C GLY A 42 23.15 32.54 -4.14
N THR A 43 22.72 33.70 -3.66
CA THR A 43 21.33 34.17 -3.79
C THR A 43 20.97 34.33 -5.26
N ALA A 44 19.86 33.72 -5.68
CA ALA A 44 19.19 34.08 -6.91
C ALA A 44 18.24 35.24 -6.61
N ASP A 45 18.54 36.43 -7.13
CA ASP A 45 17.66 37.59 -7.03
C ASP A 45 16.45 37.48 -7.96
N GLU A 46 15.41 38.24 -7.63
CA GLU A 46 14.08 38.16 -8.22
C GLU A 46 14.03 38.83 -9.61
N CYS A 47 13.38 38.16 -10.56
CA CYS A 47 13.10 38.72 -11.89
C CYS A 47 11.72 39.38 -11.90
N GLU A 48 11.64 40.67 -11.56
CA GLU A 48 10.47 41.49 -11.88
C GLU A 48 10.44 41.80 -13.39
N ALA A 49 9.26 41.72 -13.99
CA ALA A 49 9.00 42.19 -15.35
C ALA A 49 8.51 43.66 -15.31
N VAL A 50 8.86 44.45 -16.33
CA VAL A 50 8.37 45.82 -16.52
C VAL A 50 7.95 46.01 -17.98
N ASP A 51 6.77 46.60 -18.17
CA ASP A 51 6.05 46.66 -19.45
C ASP A 51 6.55 47.70 -20.47
N THR A 52 6.05 47.58 -21.70
CA THR A 52 6.34 48.47 -22.84
C THR A 52 5.31 49.59 -23.02
N GLU A 53 5.75 50.85 -23.09
CA GLU A 53 5.09 52.02 -23.73
C GLU A 53 6.15 53.14 -23.92
N GLY A 54 6.01 54.17 -24.79
CA GLY A 54 4.91 54.49 -25.69
C GLY A 54 4.94 55.90 -26.33
N ASP A 55 6.06 56.33 -26.96
CA ASP A 55 6.17 57.55 -27.81
C ASP A 55 5.93 58.94 -27.11
N PRO A 56 6.03 60.13 -27.78
CA PRO A 56 7.18 60.65 -28.54
C PRO A 56 7.48 62.18 -28.32
N ILE A 57 8.30 62.78 -29.20
CA ILE A 57 8.33 64.21 -29.65
C ILE A 57 9.24 65.28 -28.96
N CYS A 58 10.22 65.76 -29.77
CA CYS A 58 10.76 67.13 -29.97
C CYS A 58 11.64 67.93 -28.97
N LEU A 59 12.88 68.15 -29.47
CA LEU A 59 13.55 69.44 -29.79
C LEU A 59 14.33 70.27 -28.74
N SER A 60 15.56 70.61 -29.16
CA SER A 60 16.45 71.70 -28.70
C SER A 60 17.03 71.56 -27.28
N LEU A 61 18.29 71.91 -26.98
CA LEU A 61 19.34 72.62 -27.72
C LEU A 61 20.70 71.91 -27.58
N LEU A 62 21.57 72.02 -28.60
CA LEU A 62 22.98 72.40 -28.40
C LEU A 62 23.65 72.80 -29.72
N SER A 63 23.55 74.08 -30.08
CA SER A 63 24.37 74.66 -31.15
C SER A 63 25.81 74.84 -30.65
N LYS A 64 26.75 74.11 -31.24
CA LYS A 64 28.19 74.41 -31.22
C LYS A 64 28.77 74.19 -32.60
N MET A 65 29.54 75.17 -33.08
CA MET A 65 30.02 75.22 -34.46
C MET A 65 30.95 74.04 -34.79
N THR A 66 30.57 73.26 -35.81
CA THR A 66 31.54 72.50 -36.60
C THR A 66 32.32 73.47 -37.49
N VAL A 67 33.56 73.75 -37.12
CA VAL A 67 34.53 74.36 -38.04
C VAL A 67 34.85 73.31 -39.11
N PHE A 68 34.73 73.67 -40.39
CA PHE A 68 35.25 72.84 -41.47
C PHE A 68 36.78 72.74 -41.34
N VAL A 69 37.25 71.56 -40.96
CA VAL A 69 38.62 71.12 -41.18
C VAL A 69 38.52 69.93 -42.12
N GLU A 70 39.01 70.11 -43.34
CA GLU A 70 39.15 69.01 -44.29
C GLU A 70 40.28 68.09 -43.78
N ALA A 71 39.90 67.03 -43.06
CA ALA A 71 40.82 65.92 -42.80
C ALA A 71 41.15 65.25 -44.14
N PRO A 72 42.41 64.86 -44.40
CA PRO A 72 42.77 64.18 -45.64
C PRO A 72 42.03 62.84 -45.71
N ALA A 73 41.39 62.55 -46.85
CA ALA A 73 40.56 61.36 -47.02
C ALA A 73 41.32 60.04 -46.79
N GLU A 74 42.64 60.07 -46.95
CA GLU A 74 43.55 58.95 -46.69
C GLU A 74 43.56 58.56 -45.19
N ASP A 75 43.59 59.53 -44.27
CA ASP A 75 43.62 59.30 -42.80
C ASP A 75 42.27 58.78 -42.24
N ALA A 76 41.17 58.98 -42.98
CA ALA A 76 39.89 58.32 -42.72
C ALA A 76 39.88 56.87 -43.24
N SER A 77 40.47 56.63 -44.42
CA SER A 77 40.58 55.31 -45.04
C SER A 77 41.50 54.37 -44.24
N GLU A 78 42.65 54.87 -43.76
CA GLU A 78 43.57 54.09 -42.92
C GLU A 78 42.94 53.73 -41.55
N LYS A 79 42.17 54.64 -40.93
CA LYS A 79 41.42 54.32 -39.71
C LYS A 79 40.34 53.27 -39.92
N ALA A 80 39.56 53.37 -41.01
CA ALA A 80 38.55 52.38 -41.34
C ALA A 80 39.17 50.98 -41.58
N ALA A 81 40.29 50.91 -42.31
CA ALA A 81 41.03 49.66 -42.52
C ALA A 81 41.63 49.09 -41.22
N ALA A 82 42.16 49.94 -40.33
CA ALA A 82 42.66 49.51 -39.02
C ALA A 82 41.53 49.01 -38.10
N GLU A 83 40.34 49.62 -38.16
CA GLU A 83 39.17 49.20 -37.41
C GLU A 83 38.58 47.88 -37.97
N GLU A 84 38.57 47.69 -39.30
CA GLU A 84 38.20 46.42 -39.94
C GLU A 84 39.16 45.28 -39.53
N VAL A 85 40.47 45.53 -39.54
CA VAL A 85 41.47 44.55 -39.07
C VAL A 85 41.27 44.23 -37.58
N ALA A 86 41.06 45.22 -36.73
CA ALA A 86 40.83 45.01 -35.30
C ALA A 86 39.50 44.29 -35.00
N ALA A 87 38.47 44.52 -35.81
CA ALA A 87 37.20 43.79 -35.76
C ALA A 87 37.36 42.33 -36.20
N LYS A 88 38.13 42.07 -37.27
CA LYS A 88 38.45 40.72 -37.72
C LYS A 88 39.25 39.94 -36.68
N GLU A 89 40.29 40.53 -36.10
CA GLU A 89 41.02 39.92 -34.99
C GLU A 89 40.13 39.66 -33.76
N ARG A 90 39.10 40.50 -33.52
CA ARG A 90 38.10 40.23 -32.46
C ARG A 90 37.30 38.98 -32.78
N ALA A 91 36.73 38.90 -33.98
CA ALA A 91 35.95 37.75 -34.42
C ALA A 91 36.76 36.44 -34.38
N GLU A 92 38.01 36.45 -34.88
CA GLU A 92 38.92 35.29 -34.81
C GLU A 92 39.22 34.86 -33.36
N ARG A 93 39.44 35.82 -32.45
CA ARG A 93 39.63 35.56 -31.01
C ARG A 93 38.37 35.08 -30.29
N GLU A 94 37.18 35.38 -30.80
CA GLU A 94 35.90 34.95 -30.22
C GLU A 94 35.49 33.56 -30.74
N ALA A 95 35.65 33.29 -32.05
CA ALA A 95 35.54 31.95 -32.62
C ALA A 95 36.53 30.95 -31.96
N GLN A 96 37.77 31.37 -31.66
CA GLN A 96 38.72 30.52 -30.94
C GLN A 96 38.24 30.17 -29.51
N ARG A 97 37.54 31.09 -28.82
CA ARG A 97 36.98 30.83 -27.48
C ARG A 97 35.76 29.91 -27.54
N GLN A 98 34.90 30.09 -28.53
CA GLN A 98 33.77 29.21 -28.82
C GLN A 98 34.25 27.77 -29.06
N LEU A 99 35.27 27.59 -29.90
CA LEU A 99 35.90 26.30 -30.17
C LEU A 99 36.43 25.67 -28.88
N LEU A 100 37.23 26.40 -28.09
CA LEU A 100 37.81 25.89 -26.84
C LEU A 100 36.74 25.51 -25.80
N ALA A 101 35.65 26.29 -25.67
CA ALA A 101 34.52 25.94 -24.79
C ALA A 101 33.74 24.70 -25.27
N THR A 102 33.66 24.52 -26.59
CA THR A 102 33.06 23.34 -27.22
C THR A 102 33.92 22.10 -27.00
N GLU A 103 35.24 22.21 -27.21
CA GLU A 103 36.21 21.15 -26.90
C GLU A 103 36.21 20.80 -25.40
N GLU A 104 36.09 21.79 -24.50
CA GLU A 104 35.97 21.55 -23.05
C GLU A 104 34.73 20.71 -22.73
N LEU A 105 33.55 21.08 -23.24
CA LEU A 105 32.30 20.35 -23.00
C LEU A 105 32.45 18.87 -23.38
N ILE A 106 32.99 18.61 -24.57
CA ILE A 106 33.15 17.27 -25.16
C ILE A 106 34.25 16.46 -24.45
N TYR A 107 35.40 17.06 -24.18
CA TYR A 107 36.50 16.41 -23.47
C TYR A 107 36.11 16.05 -22.03
N THR A 108 35.43 16.97 -21.34
CA THR A 108 34.93 16.73 -19.98
C THR A 108 33.82 15.69 -19.94
N GLU A 109 32.99 15.56 -20.99
CA GLU A 109 31.99 14.47 -21.09
C GLU A 109 32.66 13.10 -21.25
N ARG A 110 33.60 12.96 -22.18
CA ARG A 110 34.33 11.68 -22.39
C ARG A 110 35.12 11.27 -21.14
N ASN A 111 35.72 12.22 -20.43
CA ASN A 111 36.42 11.95 -19.17
C ASN A 111 35.45 11.61 -18.02
N TYR A 112 34.29 12.28 -17.94
CA TYR A 112 33.24 11.97 -16.98
C TYR A 112 32.72 10.54 -17.14
N LEU A 113 32.34 10.16 -18.37
CA LEU A 113 31.86 8.81 -18.68
C LEU A 113 32.91 7.74 -18.34
N ARG A 114 34.17 7.95 -18.73
CA ARG A 114 35.29 7.05 -18.38
C ARG A 114 35.40 6.87 -16.86
N LEU A 115 35.37 7.94 -16.09
CA LEU A 115 35.55 7.88 -14.63
C LEU A 115 34.37 7.19 -13.93
N LEU A 116 33.14 7.37 -14.44
CA LEU A 116 31.99 6.59 -13.98
C LEU A 116 32.15 5.09 -14.31
N GLN A 117 32.51 4.74 -15.55
CA GLN A 117 32.72 3.35 -15.97
C GLN A 117 33.84 2.65 -15.18
N VAL A 118 34.95 3.35 -14.88
CA VAL A 118 35.99 2.82 -13.98
C VAL A 118 35.39 2.56 -12.59
N CYS A 119 34.54 3.44 -12.08
CA CYS A 119 33.89 3.27 -10.79
C CYS A 119 32.90 2.08 -10.76
N THR A 120 32.01 1.95 -11.75
CA THR A 120 30.96 0.92 -11.79
C THR A 120 31.46 -0.44 -12.26
N CYS A 121 32.36 -0.50 -13.25
CA CYS A 121 32.87 -1.75 -13.78
C CYS A 121 34.10 -2.27 -13.02
N THR A 122 35.04 -1.40 -12.65
CA THR A 122 36.33 -1.83 -12.05
C THR A 122 36.32 -1.73 -10.53
N ILE A 123 36.03 -0.55 -9.96
CA ILE A 123 36.13 -0.33 -8.51
C ILE A 123 35.08 -1.16 -7.77
N ARG A 124 33.79 -1.08 -8.16
CA ARG A 124 32.70 -1.89 -7.59
C ARG A 124 33.02 -3.38 -7.59
N SER A 125 33.43 -3.93 -8.74
CA SER A 125 33.78 -5.34 -8.91
C SER A 125 34.97 -5.77 -8.06
N ASN A 126 35.88 -4.86 -7.69
CA ASN A 126 36.98 -5.17 -6.77
C ASN A 126 36.57 -5.01 -5.30
N LEU A 127 35.71 -4.05 -4.97
CA LEU A 127 35.14 -3.88 -3.62
C LEU A 127 34.23 -5.05 -3.22
N GLN A 128 33.48 -5.65 -4.17
CA GLN A 128 32.67 -6.86 -3.95
C GLN A 128 33.51 -8.10 -3.56
N LYS A 129 34.83 -8.10 -3.85
CA LYS A 129 35.77 -9.19 -3.51
C LYS A 129 36.39 -9.04 -2.11
N LEU A 130 36.15 -7.93 -1.40
CA LEU A 130 36.69 -7.70 -0.06
C LEU A 130 36.10 -8.68 0.97
N GLN A 131 36.91 -9.04 1.96
CA GLN A 131 36.49 -9.81 3.13
C GLN A 131 36.88 -9.05 4.42
N PRO A 132 35.93 -8.75 5.32
CA PRO A 132 34.48 -8.96 5.18
C PRO A 132 33.87 -8.10 4.05
N GLN A 133 32.77 -8.57 3.46
CA GLN A 133 32.06 -7.81 2.43
C GLN A 133 31.50 -6.49 2.97
N LEU A 134 31.49 -5.46 2.12
CA LEU A 134 30.92 -4.14 2.42
C LEU A 134 29.38 -4.23 2.48
N PRO A 135 28.73 -4.05 3.66
CA PRO A 135 27.28 -4.22 3.76
C PRO A 135 26.55 -3.17 2.93
N ASN A 136 25.55 -3.60 2.14
CA ASN A 136 24.73 -2.77 1.25
C ASN A 136 25.49 -2.06 0.11
N LEU A 137 26.71 -2.49 -0.26
CA LEU A 137 27.55 -1.84 -1.27
C LEU A 137 26.80 -1.48 -2.56
N ASP A 138 26.00 -2.39 -3.10
CA ASP A 138 25.27 -2.17 -4.36
C ASP A 138 24.24 -1.03 -4.29
N SER A 139 23.77 -0.65 -3.09
CA SER A 139 22.88 0.53 -2.92
C SER A 139 23.58 1.87 -3.19
N MET A 140 24.92 1.89 -3.19
CA MET A 140 25.71 3.05 -3.63
C MET A 140 25.70 3.26 -5.15
N PHE A 141 25.31 2.22 -5.90
CA PHE A 141 25.33 2.15 -7.37
C PHE A 141 23.92 1.96 -7.96
N LEU A 142 22.88 2.39 -7.25
CA LEU A 142 21.52 2.50 -7.80
C LEU A 142 21.42 3.74 -8.70
N TYR A 143 20.72 3.61 -9.83
CA TYR A 143 20.43 4.66 -10.82
C TYR A 143 21.65 5.26 -11.54
N ILE A 144 22.84 4.65 -11.41
CA ILE A 144 24.08 5.16 -12.05
C ILE A 144 24.24 4.66 -13.48
N GLU A 145 23.73 3.47 -13.82
CA GLU A 145 23.89 2.87 -15.14
C GLU A 145 23.04 3.62 -16.19
N GLU A 146 21.88 4.14 -15.77
CA GLU A 146 20.99 5.01 -16.54
C GLU A 146 21.64 6.39 -16.82
N VAL A 147 22.43 6.90 -15.87
CA VAL A 147 23.23 8.13 -16.04
C VAL A 147 24.41 7.88 -16.99
N ILE A 148 25.01 6.69 -16.95
CA ILE A 148 26.06 6.24 -17.87
C ILE A 148 25.51 6.04 -19.28
N ASP A 149 24.32 5.45 -19.44
CA ASP A 149 23.65 5.26 -20.74
C ASP A 149 23.41 6.59 -21.45
N VAL A 150 22.75 7.55 -20.79
CA VAL A 150 22.39 8.82 -21.45
C VAL A 150 23.63 9.67 -21.80
N SER A 151 24.68 9.62 -20.98
CA SER A 151 26.00 10.21 -21.27
C SER A 151 26.68 9.52 -22.47
N GLY A 152 26.65 8.19 -22.52
CA GLY A 152 27.16 7.40 -23.64
C GLY A 152 26.39 7.64 -24.95
N ARG A 153 25.06 7.83 -24.88
CA ARG A 153 24.20 8.16 -26.01
C ARG A 153 24.45 9.57 -26.54
N LEU A 154 24.64 10.56 -25.65
CA LEU A 154 25.00 11.92 -26.04
C LEU A 154 26.30 11.93 -26.86
N LEU A 155 27.35 11.29 -26.34
CA LEU A 155 28.62 11.12 -27.07
C LEU A 155 28.45 10.32 -28.37
N SER A 156 27.63 9.28 -28.36
CA SER A 156 27.38 8.47 -29.56
C SER A 156 26.70 9.25 -30.68
N LEU A 157 25.75 10.13 -30.39
CA LEU A 157 25.09 10.98 -31.41
C LEU A 157 26.07 11.98 -32.04
N LEU A 158 27.00 12.50 -31.24
CA LEU A 158 28.06 13.41 -31.69
C LEU A 158 29.08 12.68 -32.58
N ASP A 159 29.54 11.50 -32.16
CA ASP A 159 30.51 10.69 -32.91
C ASP A 159 29.89 10.11 -34.21
N GLN A 160 28.61 9.74 -34.21
CA GLN A 160 27.92 9.13 -35.36
C GLN A 160 27.82 10.04 -36.59
N LYS A 161 27.62 11.36 -36.42
CA LYS A 161 27.55 12.28 -37.56
C LYS A 161 28.93 12.54 -38.21
N GLN A 162 30.03 12.06 -37.61
CA GLN A 162 31.43 12.29 -38.05
C GLN A 162 31.82 13.78 -38.16
N VAL A 163 31.18 14.64 -37.37
CA VAL A 163 31.41 16.09 -37.36
C VAL A 163 32.42 16.42 -36.24
N THR A 164 33.47 17.17 -36.55
CA THR A 164 34.47 17.61 -35.57
C THR A 164 34.10 19.00 -35.01
N PRO A 165 34.63 19.42 -33.83
CA PRO A 165 34.41 20.77 -33.31
C PRO A 165 34.84 21.92 -34.23
N HIS A 166 35.60 21.66 -35.29
CA HIS A 166 36.00 22.65 -36.30
C HIS A 166 34.99 22.79 -37.46
N ASP A 167 34.03 21.87 -37.59
CA ASP A 167 33.06 21.85 -38.69
C ASP A 167 31.83 22.74 -38.38
N PRO A 168 31.33 23.56 -39.32
CA PRO A 168 30.22 24.50 -39.07
C PRO A 168 28.91 23.87 -38.53
N LEU A 169 28.67 22.60 -38.83
CA LEU A 169 27.48 21.85 -38.40
C LEU A 169 27.61 21.21 -37.00
N PHE A 170 28.75 21.38 -36.32
CA PHE A 170 28.98 20.76 -35.02
C PHE A 170 28.06 21.32 -33.93
N LEU A 171 27.88 22.64 -33.88
CA LEU A 171 27.06 23.29 -32.87
C LEU A 171 25.59 22.93 -33.01
N GLU A 172 25.08 22.87 -34.25
CA GLU A 172 23.73 22.38 -34.56
C GLU A 172 23.57 20.92 -34.08
N THR A 173 24.54 20.07 -34.41
CA THR A 173 24.57 18.65 -34.01
C THR A 173 24.66 18.44 -32.49
N LEU A 174 25.40 19.29 -31.78
CA LEU A 174 25.49 19.28 -30.31
C LEU A 174 24.15 19.68 -29.67
N CYS A 175 23.49 20.69 -30.24
CA CYS A 175 22.18 21.13 -29.76
C CYS A 175 21.10 20.08 -30.03
N ASP A 176 21.03 19.53 -31.25
CA ASP A 176 20.17 18.37 -31.59
C ASP A 176 20.31 17.23 -30.57
N ALA A 177 21.56 16.82 -30.31
CA ALA A 177 21.87 15.69 -29.46
C ALA A 177 21.51 15.94 -27.99
N PHE A 178 21.70 17.16 -27.49
CA PHE A 178 21.30 17.52 -26.12
C PHE A 178 19.78 17.67 -25.98
N LEU A 179 19.12 18.36 -26.92
CA LEU A 179 17.67 18.58 -26.90
C LEU A 179 16.89 17.27 -27.06
N SER A 180 17.30 16.39 -27.97
CA SER A 180 16.64 15.08 -28.16
C SER A 180 16.82 14.12 -26.97
N LEU A 181 17.85 14.31 -26.14
CA LEU A 181 18.09 13.53 -24.92
C LEU A 181 17.63 14.23 -23.64
N SER A 182 17.09 15.46 -23.69
CA SER A 182 16.85 16.26 -22.48
C SER A 182 15.92 15.59 -21.47
N THR A 183 14.89 14.89 -21.94
CA THR A 183 13.93 14.14 -21.10
C THR A 183 14.55 12.89 -20.47
N ASP A 184 15.48 12.25 -21.16
CA ASP A 184 16.22 11.08 -20.67
C ASP A 184 17.27 11.50 -19.64
N ILE A 185 17.97 12.62 -19.89
CA ILE A 185 18.90 13.25 -18.94
C ILE A 185 18.14 13.60 -17.65
N GLU A 186 16.99 14.25 -17.76
CA GLU A 186 16.15 14.56 -16.62
C GLU A 186 15.72 13.31 -15.84
N SER A 187 15.30 12.27 -16.56
CA SER A 187 14.77 11.05 -15.93
C SER A 187 15.84 10.20 -15.24
N ALA A 188 17.04 10.09 -15.81
CA ALA A 188 18.16 9.39 -15.18
C ALA A 188 18.72 10.16 -13.97
N TYR A 189 18.99 11.46 -14.13
CA TYR A 189 19.63 12.25 -13.07
C TYR A 189 18.70 12.52 -11.88
N LYS A 190 17.38 12.66 -12.07
CA LYS A 190 16.45 12.93 -10.95
C LYS A 190 16.37 11.80 -9.93
N GLU A 191 16.36 10.53 -10.39
CA GLU A 191 16.44 9.39 -9.48
C GLU A 191 17.80 9.34 -8.78
N TYR A 192 18.90 9.45 -9.53
CA TYR A 192 20.25 9.39 -8.97
C TYR A 192 20.53 10.46 -7.91
N LEU A 193 20.28 11.75 -8.21
CA LEU A 193 20.51 12.85 -7.29
C LEU A 193 19.65 12.75 -6.02
N SER A 194 18.47 12.12 -6.12
CA SER A 194 17.60 11.88 -4.97
C SER A 194 18.12 10.76 -4.05
N ASN A 195 18.74 9.71 -4.61
CA ASN A 195 19.37 8.63 -3.84
C ASN A 195 20.79 9.00 -3.34
N TYR A 196 21.43 10.04 -3.85
CA TYR A 196 22.79 10.43 -3.46
C TYR A 196 22.96 10.66 -1.94
N ASN A 197 21.90 11.11 -1.25
CA ASN A 197 21.89 11.21 0.22
C ASN A 197 22.16 9.84 0.90
N THR A 198 21.67 8.73 0.34
CA THR A 198 21.94 7.35 0.79
C THR A 198 23.41 6.99 0.62
N VAL A 199 24.00 7.36 -0.54
CA VAL A 199 25.41 7.08 -0.89
C VAL A 199 26.34 7.70 0.15
N THR A 200 26.15 8.98 0.46
CA THR A 200 27.00 9.69 1.44
C THR A 200 26.84 9.15 2.86
N ALA A 201 25.60 8.83 3.28
CA ALA A 201 25.35 8.22 4.58
C ALA A 201 26.02 6.84 4.72
N LEU A 202 25.95 6.01 3.69
CA LEU A 202 26.52 4.65 3.69
C LEU A 202 28.05 4.68 3.72
N GLU A 203 28.70 5.51 2.87
CA GLU A 203 30.17 5.63 2.89
C GLU A 203 30.66 6.21 4.23
N ASN A 204 29.93 7.15 4.83
CA ASN A 204 30.26 7.65 6.16
C ASN A 204 30.12 6.55 7.24
N SER A 205 29.23 5.57 7.08
CA SER A 205 29.16 4.40 7.96
C SER A 205 30.34 3.42 7.79
N TYR A 206 31.00 3.42 6.62
CA TYR A 206 32.23 2.66 6.40
C TYR A 206 33.44 3.39 7.00
N LYS A 207 33.51 4.73 6.90
CA LYS A 207 34.56 5.55 7.53
C LYS A 207 34.66 5.36 9.05
N GLN A 208 33.52 5.14 9.74
CA GLN A 208 33.50 4.77 11.17
C GLN A 208 34.08 3.38 11.49
N LYS A 209 34.57 2.64 10.49
CA LYS A 209 35.15 1.29 10.61
C LYS A 209 36.53 1.26 9.97
N GLU A 210 37.47 2.00 10.57
CA GLU A 210 38.86 2.20 10.11
C GLU A 210 39.54 1.03 9.35
N PRO A 211 39.55 -0.24 9.84
CA PRO A 211 40.17 -1.34 9.08
C PRO A 211 39.47 -1.66 7.75
N LEU A 212 38.13 -1.56 7.72
CA LEU A 212 37.32 -1.77 6.51
C LEU A 212 37.46 -0.57 5.55
N TRP A 213 37.51 0.64 6.09
CA TRP A 213 37.79 1.86 5.34
C TRP A 213 39.18 1.83 4.69
N THR A 214 40.21 1.40 5.42
CA THR A 214 41.59 1.31 4.94
C THR A 214 41.73 0.39 3.72
N GLU A 215 41.15 -0.82 3.77
CA GLU A 215 41.16 -1.75 2.63
C GLU A 215 40.29 -1.25 1.46
N MET A 216 39.17 -0.56 1.74
CA MET A 216 38.36 0.12 0.70
C MET A 216 39.17 1.21 -0.02
N VAL A 217 39.86 2.10 0.70
CA VAL A 217 40.74 3.14 0.12
C VAL A 217 41.86 2.53 -0.73
N LYS A 218 42.46 1.44 -0.25
CA LYS A 218 43.51 0.68 -0.96
C LYS A 218 42.99 0.08 -2.27
N VAL A 219 41.77 -0.48 -2.28
CA VAL A 219 41.13 -1.00 -3.51
C VAL A 219 40.77 0.12 -4.49
N ILE A 220 40.28 1.28 -4.01
CA ILE A 220 40.01 2.44 -4.86
C ILE A 220 41.31 2.90 -5.55
N LYS A 221 42.41 3.06 -4.79
CA LYS A 221 43.71 3.50 -5.33
C LYS A 221 44.35 2.50 -6.29
N SER A 222 44.22 1.19 -6.04
CA SER A 222 44.77 0.17 -6.96
C SER A 222 43.93 -0.01 -8.23
N SER A 223 42.64 0.35 -8.19
CA SER A 223 41.72 0.23 -9.32
C SER A 223 41.67 1.47 -10.23
N ALA A 224 42.11 2.63 -9.74
CA ALA A 224 42.17 3.90 -10.48
C ALA A 224 43.43 4.72 -10.09
N PRO A 225 44.65 4.20 -10.33
CA PRO A 225 45.90 4.80 -9.86
C PRO A 225 46.19 6.18 -10.47
N GLU A 226 45.68 6.47 -11.67
CA GLU A 226 45.83 7.78 -12.32
C GLU A 226 44.99 8.89 -11.65
N VAL A 227 43.98 8.51 -10.88
CA VAL A 227 43.07 9.43 -10.16
C VAL A 227 43.54 9.69 -8.73
N ASN A 228 44.26 8.73 -8.11
CA ASN A 228 44.70 8.76 -6.70
C ASN A 228 43.56 9.03 -5.69
N ALA A 229 42.32 8.70 -6.06
CA ALA A 229 41.13 8.92 -5.24
C ALA A 229 41.20 8.17 -3.89
N THR A 230 40.62 8.76 -2.85
CA THR A 230 40.58 8.22 -1.48
C THR A 230 39.16 7.88 -1.01
N SER A 231 38.16 7.94 -1.88
CA SER A 231 36.75 7.82 -1.51
C SER A 231 35.90 7.54 -2.75
N LEU A 232 34.84 6.73 -2.63
CA LEU A 232 33.85 6.55 -3.69
C LEU A 232 33.06 7.84 -3.95
N SER A 233 32.87 8.70 -2.95
CA SER A 233 32.23 10.02 -3.14
C SER A 233 32.95 10.86 -4.19
N PHE A 234 34.25 10.65 -4.47
CA PHE A 234 34.94 11.36 -5.56
C PHE A 234 34.29 11.10 -6.93
N PHE A 235 33.92 9.84 -7.21
CA PHE A 235 33.29 9.45 -8.46
C PHE A 235 31.76 9.64 -8.41
N LEU A 236 31.14 9.27 -7.30
CA LEU A 236 29.69 9.27 -7.14
C LEU A 236 29.09 10.68 -6.95
N VAL A 237 29.91 11.70 -6.62
CA VAL A 237 29.47 13.11 -6.68
C VAL A 237 29.46 13.67 -8.11
N MET A 238 30.15 13.04 -9.05
CA MET A 238 30.32 13.60 -10.40
C MET A 238 28.99 13.84 -11.15
N PRO A 239 27.96 12.98 -11.08
CA PRO A 239 26.65 13.29 -11.69
C PRO A 239 25.98 14.52 -11.09
N VAL A 240 26.08 14.70 -9.77
CA VAL A 240 25.57 15.88 -9.04
C VAL A 240 26.25 17.16 -9.53
N GLN A 241 27.54 17.06 -9.88
CA GLN A 241 28.31 18.17 -10.44
C GLN A 241 28.05 18.38 -11.94
N ARG A 242 27.91 17.31 -12.74
CA ARG A 242 27.81 17.38 -14.20
C ARG A 242 26.52 18.04 -14.65
N ILE A 243 25.39 17.72 -14.01
CA ILE A 243 24.09 18.31 -14.36
C ILE A 243 24.08 19.83 -14.17
N ALA A 244 24.72 20.33 -13.12
CA ALA A 244 24.90 21.76 -12.85
C ALA A 244 25.96 22.44 -13.75
N ARG A 245 26.73 21.67 -14.54
CA ARG A 245 27.77 22.18 -15.46
C ARG A 245 27.27 22.35 -16.89
N TYR A 246 26.29 21.57 -17.36
CA TYR A 246 25.73 21.75 -18.70
C TYR A 246 25.26 23.18 -18.99
N PRO A 247 24.49 23.86 -18.10
CA PRO A 247 24.08 25.25 -18.34
C PRO A 247 25.27 26.20 -18.54
N LEU A 248 26.27 26.08 -17.67
CA LEU A 248 27.45 26.96 -17.67
C LEU A 248 28.31 26.77 -18.92
N LEU A 249 28.49 25.53 -19.37
CA LEU A 249 29.23 25.21 -20.59
C LEU A 249 28.50 25.73 -21.83
N LEU A 250 27.20 25.43 -21.97
CA LEU A 250 26.39 25.88 -23.11
C LEU A 250 26.29 27.41 -23.18
N GLN A 251 26.08 28.08 -22.04
CA GLN A 251 26.11 29.55 -21.96
C GLN A 251 27.48 30.14 -22.32
N THR A 252 28.58 29.44 -22.03
CA THR A 252 29.94 29.90 -22.41
C THR A 252 30.19 29.77 -23.90
N ILE A 253 29.70 28.71 -24.55
CA ILE A 253 29.72 28.57 -26.02
C ILE A 253 28.84 29.64 -26.66
N MET A 254 27.62 29.86 -26.14
CA MET A 254 26.68 30.87 -26.63
C MET A 254 27.26 32.30 -26.55
N LYS A 255 27.91 32.64 -25.43
CA LYS A 255 28.58 33.93 -25.19
C LYS A 255 29.73 34.24 -26.16
N HIS A 256 30.25 33.23 -26.85
CA HIS A 256 31.34 33.36 -27.83
C HIS A 256 30.90 32.99 -29.26
N THR A 257 29.60 32.72 -29.47
CA THR A 257 28.99 32.52 -30.78
C THR A 257 28.44 33.86 -31.29
N ASP A 258 28.68 34.20 -32.56
CA ASP A 258 28.11 35.40 -33.17
C ASP A 258 26.57 35.30 -33.25
N PRO A 259 25.80 36.36 -32.91
CA PRO A 259 24.33 36.34 -32.99
C PRO A 259 23.74 36.06 -34.39
N GLY A 260 24.50 36.31 -35.46
CA GLY A 260 24.15 35.96 -36.84
C GLY A 260 24.57 34.54 -37.26
N HIS A 261 25.19 33.75 -36.36
CA HIS A 261 25.57 32.37 -36.65
C HIS A 261 24.33 31.48 -36.79
N PRO A 262 24.24 30.59 -37.80
CA PRO A 262 23.02 29.79 -38.06
C PRO A 262 22.51 28.98 -36.87
N ALA A 263 23.41 28.47 -36.03
CA ALA A 263 23.05 27.68 -34.84
C ALA A 263 22.78 28.51 -33.57
N TYR A 264 22.83 29.85 -33.59
CA TYR A 264 22.75 30.69 -32.38
C TYR A 264 21.43 30.49 -31.61
N SER A 265 20.29 30.55 -32.30
CA SER A 265 18.96 30.38 -31.69
C SER A 265 18.74 28.96 -31.14
N LEU A 266 19.27 27.94 -31.81
CA LEU A 266 19.21 26.55 -31.34
C LEU A 266 20.11 26.34 -30.11
N LEU A 267 21.26 27.04 -30.04
CA LEU A 267 22.16 27.04 -28.90
C LEU A 267 21.57 27.79 -27.69
N GLU A 268 20.87 28.91 -27.92
CA GLU A 268 20.08 29.60 -26.90
C GLU A 268 18.97 28.70 -26.35
N GLN A 269 18.19 28.05 -27.22
CA GLN A 269 17.18 27.07 -26.81
C GLN A 269 17.79 25.93 -25.99
N THR A 270 18.97 25.43 -26.38
CA THR A 270 19.70 24.36 -25.68
C THR A 270 20.22 24.81 -24.31
N ALA A 271 20.75 26.03 -24.20
CA ALA A 271 21.18 26.60 -22.92
C ALA A 271 20.00 26.78 -21.95
N HIS A 272 18.86 27.31 -22.44
CA HIS A 272 17.63 27.42 -21.65
C HIS A 272 17.07 26.04 -21.25
N ALA A 273 17.09 25.04 -22.15
CA ALA A 273 16.69 23.68 -21.83
C ALA A 273 17.56 23.05 -20.74
N ALA A 274 18.88 23.26 -20.78
CA ALA A 274 19.81 22.77 -19.75
C ALA A 274 19.55 23.41 -18.37
N VAL A 275 19.29 24.73 -18.33
CA VAL A 275 18.86 25.42 -17.09
C VAL A 275 17.58 24.79 -16.56
N ALA A 276 16.56 24.65 -17.41
CA ALA A 276 15.24 24.14 -17.01
C ALA A 276 15.29 22.69 -16.51
N VAL A 277 16.08 21.81 -17.15
CA VAL A 277 16.33 20.43 -16.68
C VAL A 277 16.99 20.43 -15.30
N ASN A 278 18.05 21.22 -15.10
CA ASN A 278 18.75 21.31 -13.81
C ASN A 278 17.83 21.86 -12.70
N CYS A 279 16.98 22.85 -13.00
CA CYS A 279 15.96 23.34 -12.09
C CYS A 279 14.94 22.27 -11.72
N ARG A 280 14.34 21.56 -12.69
CA ARG A 280 13.34 20.50 -12.44
C ARG A 280 13.92 19.34 -11.64
N ILE A 281 15.17 18.94 -11.87
CA ILE A 281 15.87 17.92 -11.07
C ILE A 281 16.05 18.38 -9.62
N ASN A 282 16.41 19.64 -9.38
CA ASN A 282 16.57 20.18 -8.04
C ASN A 282 15.22 20.30 -7.30
N GLU A 283 14.17 20.73 -8.00
CA GLU A 283 12.80 20.73 -7.45
C GLU A 283 12.31 19.31 -7.13
N TYR A 284 12.54 18.34 -8.03
CA TYR A 284 12.23 16.93 -7.80
C TYR A 284 12.92 16.40 -6.54
N LYS A 285 14.21 16.72 -6.34
CA LYS A 285 14.94 16.36 -5.12
C LYS A 285 14.27 16.98 -3.87
N ARG A 286 14.00 18.29 -3.88
CA ARG A 286 13.31 19.02 -2.79
C ARG A 286 11.95 18.38 -2.48
N PHE A 287 11.19 18.03 -3.52
CA PHE A 287 9.89 17.39 -3.41
C PHE A 287 9.97 15.98 -2.82
N ARG A 288 10.92 15.14 -3.25
CA ARG A 288 11.10 13.78 -2.70
C ARG A 288 11.54 13.82 -1.22
N GLU A 289 12.42 14.76 -0.85
CA GLU A 289 12.83 14.97 0.55
C GLU A 289 11.65 15.41 1.44
N VAL A 290 10.77 16.29 0.94
CA VAL A 290 9.53 16.68 1.63
C VAL A 290 8.52 15.51 1.69
N ALA A 291 8.40 14.73 0.62
CA ALA A 291 7.51 13.58 0.56
C ALA A 291 7.93 12.50 1.59
N ASP A 292 9.18 12.04 1.57
CA ASP A 292 9.65 10.98 2.47
C ASP A 292 9.62 11.39 3.96
N LYS A 293 9.77 12.70 4.25
CA LYS A 293 9.62 13.31 5.59
C LYS A 293 8.20 13.21 6.15
N TYR A 294 7.17 13.12 5.31
CA TYR A 294 5.75 13.06 5.75
C TYR A 294 5.01 11.76 5.35
N LYS A 295 5.54 10.99 4.41
CA LYS A 295 5.06 9.66 3.98
C LYS A 295 5.08 8.64 5.12
N LYS A 296 6.13 8.66 5.96
CA LYS A 296 6.26 7.74 7.09
C LYS A 296 5.44 8.22 8.28
N THR A 297 4.26 7.62 8.46
CA THR A 297 3.62 7.58 9.79
C THR A 297 4.50 6.72 10.71
N GLU A 298 5.43 7.34 11.44
CA GLU A 298 6.19 6.63 12.47
C GLU A 298 5.21 5.97 13.46
N THR A 299 5.38 4.67 13.69
CA THR A 299 4.59 3.87 14.63
C THR A 299 4.98 4.12 16.09
N LEU A 300 5.14 5.40 16.44
CA LEU A 300 5.44 5.89 17.78
C LEU A 300 4.43 5.35 18.80
N THR A 301 4.92 4.77 19.89
CA THR A 301 4.07 4.40 21.01
C THR A 301 3.46 5.65 21.65
N ILE A 302 2.44 5.49 22.49
CA ILE A 302 1.85 6.60 23.25
C ILE A 302 2.93 7.30 24.09
N ARG A 303 3.92 6.55 24.61
CA ARG A 303 5.06 7.09 25.36
C ARG A 303 5.97 7.96 24.48
N ASP A 304 6.29 7.53 23.27
CA ASP A 304 7.17 8.29 22.37
C ASP A 304 6.46 9.55 21.84
N LYS A 305 5.15 9.47 21.63
CA LYS A 305 4.29 10.63 21.30
C LYS A 305 4.30 11.65 22.43
N ILE A 306 4.22 11.22 23.70
CA ILE A 306 4.32 12.09 24.88
C ILE A 306 5.73 12.67 25.02
N ASN A 307 6.78 11.86 24.88
CA ASN A 307 8.17 12.31 24.98
C ASN A 307 8.57 13.34 23.91
N ARG A 308 7.84 13.40 22.78
CA ARG A 308 7.99 14.42 21.72
C ARG A 308 7.12 15.68 21.93
N LEU A 309 6.34 15.78 23.02
CA LEU A 309 5.59 16.99 23.36
C LEU A 309 6.49 18.09 23.96
N ASN A 310 7.29 18.73 23.11
CA ASN A 310 7.94 20.00 23.45
C ASN A 310 6.89 21.12 23.57
N SER A 311 7.04 22.02 24.55
CA SER A 311 6.26 23.26 24.71
C SER A 311 6.09 24.02 23.38
N HIS A 312 7.16 24.15 22.58
CA HIS A 312 7.10 24.82 21.26
C HIS A 312 6.18 24.09 20.24
N SER A 313 6.06 22.76 20.34
CA SER A 313 5.15 21.95 19.51
C SER A 313 3.70 22.09 19.96
N ILE A 314 3.47 22.19 21.27
CA ILE A 314 2.14 22.47 21.85
C ILE A 314 1.69 23.88 21.45
N ALA A 315 2.55 24.89 21.62
CA ALA A 315 2.25 26.28 21.28
C ALA A 315 1.82 26.44 19.81
N LYS A 316 2.51 25.79 18.86
CA LYS A 316 2.12 25.82 17.44
C LYS A 316 0.77 25.13 17.18
N LYS A 317 0.46 24.02 17.86
CA LYS A 317 -0.88 23.41 17.77
C LYS A 317 -1.98 24.30 18.33
N THR A 318 -1.73 24.97 19.46
CA THR A 318 -2.68 25.93 20.05
C THR A 318 -2.90 27.14 19.15
N ALA A 319 -1.83 27.66 18.53
CA ALA A 319 -1.93 28.76 17.56
C ALA A 319 -2.79 28.38 16.35
N ARG A 320 -2.55 27.21 15.73
CA ARG A 320 -3.38 26.69 14.62
C ARG A 320 -4.82 26.47 15.01
N LEU A 321 -5.09 25.91 16.19
CA LEU A 321 -6.46 25.74 16.69
C LEU A 321 -7.15 27.10 16.87
N SER A 322 -6.45 28.11 17.39
CA SER A 322 -6.97 29.47 17.49
C SER A 322 -7.24 30.09 16.12
N GLN A 323 -6.36 29.89 15.13
CA GLN A 323 -6.52 30.40 13.77
C GLN A 323 -7.70 29.71 13.06
N PHE A 324 -7.78 28.37 13.13
CA PHE A 324 -8.93 27.58 12.66
C PHE A 324 -10.26 28.10 13.23
N ILE A 325 -10.33 28.33 14.55
CA ILE A 325 -11.53 28.89 15.19
C ILE A 325 -11.89 30.28 14.63
N LYS A 326 -10.93 31.13 14.25
CA LYS A 326 -11.25 32.43 13.61
C LYS A 326 -11.93 32.25 12.25
N HIS A 327 -11.52 31.27 11.45
CA HIS A 327 -12.15 31.01 10.14
C HIS A 327 -13.58 30.49 10.30
N GLU A 328 -13.77 29.46 11.15
CA GLU A 328 -15.10 28.89 11.44
C GLU A 328 -16.08 29.90 12.08
N THR A 329 -15.57 30.95 12.71
CA THR A 329 -16.37 32.04 13.30
C THR A 329 -16.46 33.29 12.43
N GLY A 330 -15.85 33.31 11.25
CA GLY A 330 -15.81 34.47 10.34
C GLY A 330 -15.01 35.67 10.86
N ILE A 331 -14.18 35.49 11.89
CA ILE A 331 -13.34 36.53 12.50
C ILE A 331 -12.10 36.83 11.64
N ALA A 332 -11.64 35.87 10.82
CA ALA A 332 -10.58 36.06 9.85
C ALA A 332 -10.95 35.38 8.51
N PRO A 333 -10.66 36.01 7.36
CA PRO A 333 -10.84 35.36 6.06
C PRO A 333 -9.96 34.10 5.97
N LYS A 334 -10.50 33.01 5.42
CA LYS A 334 -9.74 31.79 5.08
C LYS A 334 -9.07 32.03 3.72
N LEU A 335 -7.80 31.66 3.54
CA LEU A 335 -7.25 31.54 2.19
C LEU A 335 -8.01 30.44 1.42
N VAL A 336 -8.60 30.80 0.28
CA VAL A 336 -9.26 29.85 -0.62
C VAL A 336 -8.30 29.52 -1.76
N ASP A 337 -8.08 28.23 -1.97
CA ASP A 337 -7.26 27.67 -3.05
C ASP A 337 -8.18 26.70 -3.80
N GLU A 338 -8.97 27.24 -4.75
CA GLU A 338 -10.07 26.49 -5.40
C GLU A 338 -9.55 25.27 -6.17
N GLU A 339 -8.35 25.35 -6.72
CA GLU A 339 -7.67 24.25 -7.39
C GLU A 339 -7.31 23.14 -6.39
N PHE A 340 -6.66 23.48 -5.27
CA PHE A 340 -6.35 22.49 -4.25
C PHE A 340 -7.60 21.91 -3.59
N ASP A 341 -8.57 22.74 -3.19
CA ASP A 341 -9.77 22.31 -2.48
C ASP A 341 -10.60 21.32 -3.35
N ALA A 342 -10.59 21.49 -4.69
CA ALA A 342 -11.16 20.51 -5.63
C ALA A 342 -10.36 19.19 -5.71
N LEU A 343 -9.02 19.25 -5.74
CA LEU A 343 -8.14 18.06 -5.76
C LEU A 343 -8.18 17.28 -4.44
N GLU A 344 -8.31 17.95 -3.30
CA GLU A 344 -8.52 17.36 -1.98
C GLU A 344 -9.89 16.66 -1.91
N GLY A 345 -10.96 17.32 -2.38
CA GLY A 345 -12.29 16.74 -2.46
C GLY A 345 -12.34 15.46 -3.29
N PHE A 346 -11.70 15.47 -4.47
CA PHE A 346 -11.60 14.27 -5.32
C PHE A 346 -10.75 13.17 -4.68
N PHE A 347 -9.63 13.52 -4.04
CA PHE A 347 -8.79 12.54 -3.34
C PHE A 347 -9.57 11.80 -2.24
N TYR A 348 -10.35 12.51 -1.41
CA TYR A 348 -11.14 11.86 -0.35
C TYR A 348 -12.34 11.07 -0.87
N LEU A 349 -12.98 11.50 -1.97
CA LEU A 349 -13.98 10.70 -2.67
C LEU A 349 -13.38 9.36 -3.12
N LEU A 350 -12.17 9.39 -3.71
CA LEU A 350 -11.47 8.23 -4.22
C LEU A 350 -10.97 7.31 -3.09
N GLU A 351 -10.39 7.86 -2.01
CA GLU A 351 -10.02 7.10 -0.81
C GLU A 351 -11.22 6.36 -0.21
N ASN A 352 -12.37 7.03 -0.08
CA ASN A 352 -13.59 6.44 0.45
C ASN A 352 -14.12 5.33 -0.48
N GLY A 353 -14.14 5.55 -1.80
CA GLY A 353 -14.54 4.53 -2.78
C GLY A 353 -13.66 3.28 -2.76
N ILE A 354 -12.34 3.46 -2.64
CA ILE A 354 -11.36 2.37 -2.49
C ILE A 354 -11.57 1.61 -1.17
N ALA A 355 -11.83 2.30 -0.06
CA ALA A 355 -12.08 1.69 1.23
C ALA A 355 -13.39 0.85 1.25
N VAL A 356 -14.49 1.40 0.71
CA VAL A 356 -15.78 0.68 0.61
C VAL A 356 -15.67 -0.52 -0.33
N LEU A 357 -14.97 -0.41 -1.47
CA LEU A 357 -14.75 -1.56 -2.35
C LEU A 357 -13.91 -2.65 -1.65
N HIS A 358 -12.91 -2.27 -0.85
CA HIS A 358 -12.09 -3.22 -0.10
C HIS A 358 -12.94 -4.01 0.89
N GLU A 359 -13.74 -3.34 1.71
CA GLU A 359 -14.62 -3.98 2.69
C GLU A 359 -15.66 -4.89 2.01
N ASN A 360 -16.21 -4.47 0.88
CA ASN A 360 -17.13 -5.29 0.08
C ASN A 360 -16.47 -6.56 -0.48
N VAL A 361 -15.27 -6.45 -1.07
CA VAL A 361 -14.54 -7.60 -1.65
C VAL A 361 -14.03 -8.55 -0.56
N GLU A 362 -13.57 -8.03 0.58
CA GLU A 362 -13.16 -8.83 1.74
C GLU A 362 -14.36 -9.57 2.36
N THR A 363 -15.50 -8.90 2.51
CA THR A 363 -16.76 -9.51 2.97
C THR A 363 -17.26 -10.58 2.00
N TYR A 364 -17.24 -10.32 0.69
CA TYR A 364 -17.61 -11.27 -0.35
C TYR A 364 -16.75 -12.54 -0.30
N LEU A 365 -15.43 -12.40 -0.18
CA LEU A 365 -14.50 -13.52 -0.07
C LEU A 365 -14.66 -14.30 1.25
N SER A 366 -14.99 -13.62 2.35
CA SER A 366 -15.34 -14.26 3.64
C SER A 366 -16.62 -15.10 3.52
N HIS A 367 -17.65 -14.57 2.86
CA HIS A 367 -18.89 -15.32 2.59
C HIS A 367 -18.66 -16.52 1.65
N LEU A 368 -17.82 -16.37 0.62
CA LEU A 368 -17.43 -17.49 -0.26
C LEU A 368 -16.68 -18.59 0.51
N GLN A 369 -15.71 -18.24 1.36
CA GLN A 369 -15.02 -19.22 2.21
C GLN A 369 -15.98 -19.92 3.19
N ARG A 370 -16.92 -19.17 3.78
CA ARG A 370 -17.95 -19.75 4.65
C ARG A 370 -18.85 -20.73 3.88
N PHE A 371 -19.28 -20.38 2.67
CA PHE A 371 -20.03 -21.30 1.80
C PHE A 371 -19.22 -22.56 1.46
N LEU A 372 -17.94 -22.42 1.13
CA LEU A 372 -17.02 -23.53 0.82
C LEU A 372 -16.74 -24.44 2.02
N SER A 373 -16.89 -23.95 3.26
CA SER A 373 -16.71 -24.77 4.47
C SER A 373 -17.83 -25.79 4.72
N CYS A 374 -19.02 -25.58 4.18
CA CYS A 374 -20.15 -26.52 4.31
C CYS A 374 -20.07 -27.59 3.22
N ARG A 375 -19.76 -28.85 3.56
CA ARG A 375 -19.50 -29.92 2.59
C ARG A 375 -20.52 -31.07 2.67
N PRO A 376 -21.76 -30.89 2.18
CA PRO A 376 -22.75 -31.96 2.16
C PRO A 376 -22.29 -33.20 1.36
N GLU A 377 -21.42 -33.02 0.36
CA GLU A 377 -20.90 -34.08 -0.50
C GLU A 377 -19.92 -35.05 0.19
N GLU A 378 -19.31 -34.64 1.33
CA GLU A 378 -18.45 -35.52 2.14
C GLU A 378 -19.25 -36.47 3.05
N PHE A 379 -20.58 -36.28 3.16
CA PHE A 379 -21.45 -37.19 3.91
C PHE A 379 -21.99 -38.30 3.00
N ASP A 380 -21.94 -39.53 3.52
CA ASP A 380 -22.51 -40.68 2.84
C ASP A 380 -24.01 -40.77 3.16
N LEU A 381 -24.77 -39.97 2.42
CA LEU A 381 -26.23 -40.07 2.35
C LEU A 381 -26.59 -41.29 1.51
N ASP A 382 -27.48 -42.14 2.03
CA ASP A 382 -27.93 -43.39 1.42
C ASP A 382 -28.86 -43.11 0.21
N MET A 383 -28.24 -42.70 -0.91
CA MET A 383 -28.90 -42.30 -2.16
C MET A 383 -28.80 -43.42 -3.22
N ASP A 384 -28.59 -44.67 -2.81
CA ASP A 384 -28.24 -45.79 -3.69
C ASP A 384 -29.36 -46.13 -4.68
N GLY A 385 -29.17 -45.66 -5.92
CA GLY A 385 -30.09 -45.84 -7.06
C GLY A 385 -30.61 -44.54 -7.68
N GLU A 386 -30.55 -43.41 -6.98
CA GLU A 386 -31.05 -42.13 -7.47
C GLU A 386 -30.03 -41.40 -8.36
N LYS A 387 -30.06 -41.69 -9.67
CA LYS A 387 -29.20 -41.01 -10.67
C LYS A 387 -29.16 -39.48 -10.53
N PRO A 388 -30.29 -38.75 -10.34
CA PRO A 388 -30.24 -37.29 -10.22
C PRO A 388 -29.46 -36.83 -8.99
N ALA A 389 -29.59 -37.54 -7.86
CA ALA A 389 -28.85 -37.24 -6.63
C ALA A 389 -27.34 -37.43 -6.80
N ILE A 390 -26.93 -38.48 -7.53
CA ILE A 390 -25.52 -38.70 -7.90
C ILE A 390 -25.01 -37.53 -8.75
N CYS A 391 -25.74 -37.10 -9.79
CA CYS A 391 -25.37 -35.93 -10.59
C CYS A 391 -25.25 -34.65 -9.74
N TYR A 392 -26.18 -34.39 -8.81
CA TYR A 392 -26.07 -33.24 -7.91
C TYR A 392 -24.87 -33.35 -6.94
N LYS A 393 -24.51 -34.54 -6.46
CA LYS A 393 -23.30 -34.79 -5.65
C LYS A 393 -22.03 -34.52 -6.45
N GLU A 394 -21.95 -34.99 -7.69
CA GLU A 394 -20.82 -34.74 -8.61
C GLU A 394 -20.67 -33.26 -8.99
N ILE A 395 -21.76 -32.58 -9.37
CA ILE A 395 -21.77 -31.13 -9.64
C ILE A 395 -21.29 -30.34 -8.40
N THR A 396 -21.83 -30.68 -7.22
CA THR A 396 -21.48 -29.99 -5.96
C THR A 396 -20.00 -30.18 -5.62
N ALA A 397 -19.47 -31.40 -5.76
CA ALA A 397 -18.05 -31.68 -5.58
C ALA A 397 -17.18 -30.92 -6.61
N ALA A 398 -17.57 -30.90 -7.88
CA ALA A 398 -16.83 -30.20 -8.94
C ALA A 398 -16.74 -28.68 -8.69
N LEU A 399 -17.87 -28.05 -8.32
CA LEU A 399 -17.93 -26.63 -7.95
C LEU A 399 -17.04 -26.32 -6.74
N ARG A 400 -17.10 -27.14 -5.70
CA ARG A 400 -16.40 -26.91 -4.42
C ARG A 400 -14.91 -27.22 -4.44
N GLN A 401 -14.48 -28.20 -5.22
CA GLN A 401 -13.08 -28.63 -5.28
C GLN A 401 -12.26 -27.85 -6.32
N TRP A 402 -12.87 -27.45 -7.44
CA TRP A 402 -12.14 -26.93 -8.61
C TRP A 402 -12.53 -25.50 -8.99
N ILE A 403 -13.80 -25.26 -9.33
CA ILE A 403 -14.24 -23.99 -9.92
C ILE A 403 -14.18 -22.84 -8.90
N LEU A 404 -14.91 -22.96 -7.79
CA LEU A 404 -15.00 -21.89 -6.79
C LEU A 404 -13.66 -21.57 -6.09
N PRO A 405 -12.79 -22.56 -5.73
CA PRO A 405 -11.46 -22.25 -5.21
C PRO A 405 -10.54 -21.58 -6.25
N THR A 406 -10.67 -21.92 -7.53
CA THR A 406 -9.91 -21.27 -8.61
C THR A 406 -10.37 -19.82 -8.78
N PHE A 407 -11.68 -19.58 -8.78
CA PHE A 407 -12.26 -18.25 -8.78
C PHE A 407 -11.84 -17.43 -7.54
N GLU A 408 -11.90 -17.99 -6.32
CA GLU A 408 -11.44 -17.31 -5.10
C GLU A 408 -9.96 -16.90 -5.21
N LYS A 409 -9.10 -17.81 -5.67
CA LYS A 409 -7.67 -17.57 -5.88
C LYS A 409 -7.41 -16.47 -6.91
N ARG A 410 -8.17 -16.44 -8.01
CA ARG A 410 -8.09 -15.38 -9.04
C ARG A 410 -8.58 -14.05 -8.48
N MET A 411 -9.74 -14.01 -7.83
CA MET A 411 -10.32 -12.82 -7.18
C MET A 411 -9.37 -12.20 -6.14
N ARG A 412 -8.76 -13.04 -5.29
CA ARG A 412 -7.75 -12.59 -4.33
C ARG A 412 -6.49 -12.02 -5.00
N THR A 413 -6.13 -12.51 -6.17
CA THR A 413 -4.87 -12.15 -6.84
C THR A 413 -5.01 -10.93 -7.75
N LEU A 414 -6.14 -10.79 -8.45
CA LEU A 414 -6.36 -9.75 -9.47
C LEU A 414 -7.17 -8.55 -8.95
N VAL A 415 -7.95 -8.72 -7.87
CA VAL A 415 -8.77 -7.64 -7.31
C VAL A 415 -8.30 -7.29 -5.89
N HIS A 416 -8.40 -8.22 -4.93
CA HIS A 416 -8.14 -7.91 -3.52
C HIS A 416 -6.69 -7.48 -3.24
N LYS A 417 -5.68 -8.19 -3.72
CA LYS A 417 -4.26 -7.82 -3.49
C LYS A 417 -3.89 -6.44 -4.06
N PRO A 418 -4.20 -6.11 -5.33
CA PRO A 418 -4.00 -4.76 -5.85
C PRO A 418 -4.77 -3.69 -5.05
N LEU A 419 -5.98 -3.99 -4.58
CA LEU A 419 -6.80 -3.06 -3.80
C LEU A 419 -6.19 -2.77 -2.40
N CYS A 420 -5.64 -3.78 -1.74
CA CYS A 420 -4.83 -3.58 -0.52
C CYS A 420 -3.61 -2.69 -0.80
N ALA A 421 -2.87 -2.97 -1.87
CA ALA A 421 -1.67 -2.21 -2.22
C ALA A 421 -1.99 -0.74 -2.53
N LEU A 422 -3.06 -0.48 -3.28
CA LEU A 422 -3.55 0.87 -3.57
C LEU A 422 -3.94 1.61 -2.29
N ARG A 423 -4.63 0.94 -1.36
CA ARG A 423 -5.02 1.50 -0.06
C ARG A 423 -3.83 1.91 0.81
N GLU A 424 -2.71 1.19 0.75
CA GLU A 424 -1.48 1.59 1.45
C GLU A 424 -0.76 2.76 0.74
N LEU A 425 -0.86 2.88 -0.59
CA LEU A 425 -0.31 4.02 -1.33
C LEU A 425 -1.01 5.35 -0.98
N LEU A 426 -2.33 5.33 -0.73
CA LEU A 426 -3.11 6.52 -0.30
C LEU A 426 -2.59 7.18 0.99
N VAL A 427 -1.90 6.43 1.86
CA VAL A 427 -1.43 6.91 3.17
C VAL A 427 -0.47 8.10 3.03
N GLY A 428 0.37 8.11 1.98
CA GLY A 428 1.35 9.18 1.72
C GLY A 428 0.68 10.51 1.34
N PRO A 429 -0.08 10.58 0.23
CA PRO A 429 -0.81 11.78 -0.17
C PRO A 429 -1.73 12.32 0.93
N ARG A 430 -2.52 11.46 1.60
CA ARG A 430 -3.37 11.85 2.73
C ARG A 430 -2.58 12.53 3.87
N ASN A 431 -1.36 12.07 4.14
CA ASN A 431 -0.50 12.68 5.15
C ASN A 431 0.05 14.03 4.68
N LEU A 432 0.39 14.18 3.39
CA LEU A 432 0.83 15.44 2.80
C LEU A 432 -0.30 16.48 2.74
N ILE A 433 -1.51 16.10 2.30
CA ILE A 433 -2.73 16.93 2.31
C ILE A 433 -2.98 17.48 3.72
N ARG A 434 -3.04 16.61 4.74
CA ARG A 434 -3.18 17.04 6.14
C ARG A 434 -2.01 17.91 6.62
N LYS A 435 -0.81 17.76 6.04
CA LYS A 435 0.36 18.60 6.35
C LYS A 435 0.33 19.95 5.63
N ARG A 436 -0.29 20.07 4.46
CA ARG A 436 -0.62 21.35 3.81
C ARG A 436 -1.55 22.15 4.71
N LEU A 437 -2.67 21.59 5.14
CA LEU A 437 -3.64 22.27 6.01
C LEU A 437 -3.01 22.72 7.35
N ASP A 438 -2.22 21.83 7.99
CA ASP A 438 -1.39 22.16 9.16
C ASP A 438 -0.40 23.32 8.93
N LYS A 439 -0.05 23.60 7.66
CA LYS A 439 0.98 24.56 7.26
C LYS A 439 0.46 25.84 6.63
N LEU A 440 -0.73 25.82 6.05
CA LEU A 440 -1.47 27.02 5.70
C LEU A 440 -1.73 27.87 6.96
N LEU A 441 -2.22 27.23 8.03
CA LEU A 441 -2.43 27.89 9.34
C LEU A 441 -1.12 28.36 10.03
N ASP A 442 0.05 27.81 9.67
CA ASP A 442 1.36 28.34 10.10
C ASP A 442 1.81 29.53 9.22
N TYR A 443 1.30 29.64 7.99
CA TYR A 443 1.70 30.60 6.95
C TYR A 443 0.85 31.89 6.98
N GLU A 444 -0.48 31.78 7.10
CA GLU A 444 -1.38 32.95 7.25
C GLU A 444 -0.98 33.83 8.45
N LEU A 445 -0.45 33.23 9.52
CA LEU A 445 0.05 33.93 10.72
C LEU A 445 1.36 34.72 10.50
N ILE A 446 1.99 34.62 9.32
CA ILE A 446 3.20 35.35 8.96
C ILE A 446 3.09 36.11 7.62
N GLU A 447 2.16 35.75 6.74
CA GLU A 447 1.96 36.43 5.45
C GLU A 447 1.58 37.92 5.59
N GLU A 448 0.86 38.28 6.65
CA GLU A 448 0.53 39.69 6.99
C GLU A 448 1.75 40.55 7.42
N LYS A 449 2.96 39.98 7.51
CA LYS A 449 4.16 40.68 8.03
C LYS A 449 5.00 41.27 6.90
N PRO A 450 5.39 42.57 6.97
CA PRO A 450 6.17 43.23 5.92
C PRO A 450 7.65 42.80 5.88
N SER A 451 8.12 42.01 6.85
CA SER A 451 9.46 41.41 6.85
C SER A 451 9.46 40.15 7.70
N LEU A 452 10.06 39.06 7.19
CA LEU A 452 10.14 37.76 7.87
C LEU A 452 11.52 37.52 8.47
N SER A 453 11.56 36.89 9.65
CA SER A 453 12.79 36.30 10.17
C SER A 453 13.14 34.99 9.44
N TYR A 454 14.39 34.53 9.55
CA TYR A 454 14.85 33.29 8.93
C TYR A 454 13.98 32.07 9.26
N ASP A 455 13.55 31.92 10.51
CA ASP A 455 12.67 30.83 10.95
C ASP A 455 11.26 30.93 10.36
N GLU A 456 10.78 32.13 10.07
CA GLU A 456 9.48 32.39 9.43
C GLU A 456 9.55 32.18 7.92
N GLN A 457 10.64 32.60 7.27
CA GLN A 457 10.92 32.28 5.88
C GLN A 457 11.01 30.75 5.68
N ALA A 458 11.62 30.03 6.60
CA ALA A 458 11.65 28.56 6.58
C ALA A 458 10.25 27.94 6.74
N VAL A 459 9.34 28.57 7.48
CA VAL A 459 7.92 28.17 7.56
C VAL A 459 7.19 28.43 6.24
N ALA A 460 7.34 29.62 5.65
CA ALA A 460 6.74 29.99 4.36
C ALA A 460 7.21 29.08 3.23
N ASN A 461 8.53 28.87 3.11
CA ASN A 461 9.13 27.97 2.12
C ASN A 461 8.65 26.52 2.32
N THR A 462 8.43 26.08 3.57
CA THR A 462 7.83 24.76 3.85
C THR A 462 6.39 24.65 3.34
N TYR A 463 5.55 25.67 3.57
CA TYR A 463 4.18 25.67 3.07
C TYR A 463 4.15 25.68 1.54
N LYS A 464 4.82 26.65 0.91
CA LYS A 464 4.86 26.81 -0.56
C LYS A 464 5.36 25.53 -1.25
N THR A 465 6.41 24.89 -0.73
CA THR A 465 6.92 23.61 -1.26
C THR A 465 5.90 22.48 -1.18
N ILE A 466 5.14 22.36 -0.08
CA ILE A 466 4.08 21.34 0.06
C ILE A 466 2.88 21.66 -0.87
N ASN A 467 2.56 22.94 -1.08
CA ASN A 467 1.49 23.35 -1.98
C ASN A 467 1.79 22.96 -3.43
N THR A 468 2.94 23.40 -3.96
CA THR A 468 3.36 23.09 -5.34
C THR A 468 3.53 21.58 -5.55
N LEU A 469 4.05 20.85 -4.56
CA LEU A 469 4.13 19.39 -4.61
C LEU A 469 2.74 18.74 -4.81
N LEU A 470 1.74 19.18 -4.05
CA LEU A 470 0.40 18.60 -4.14
C LEU A 470 -0.32 19.01 -5.41
N LEU A 471 -0.24 20.27 -5.84
CA LEU A 471 -0.83 20.71 -7.11
C LEU A 471 -0.24 19.94 -8.31
N ASN A 472 1.07 19.67 -8.32
CA ASN A 472 1.71 18.94 -9.42
C ASN A 472 1.43 17.42 -9.38
N GLU A 473 1.54 16.76 -8.22
CA GLU A 473 1.53 15.30 -8.13
C GLU A 473 0.15 14.70 -7.81
N LEU A 474 -0.72 15.41 -7.09
CA LEU A 474 -2.03 14.88 -6.68
C LEU A 474 -2.98 14.60 -7.86
N PRO A 475 -3.05 15.43 -8.94
CA PRO A 475 -3.86 15.10 -10.12
C PRO A 475 -3.38 13.81 -10.80
N GLN A 476 -2.06 13.65 -10.96
CA GLN A 476 -1.43 12.49 -11.58
C GLN A 476 -1.71 11.22 -10.75
N PHE A 477 -1.49 11.29 -9.43
CA PHE A 477 -1.79 10.21 -8.50
C PHE A 477 -3.27 9.81 -8.54
N ASN A 478 -4.19 10.79 -8.51
CA ASN A 478 -5.63 10.56 -8.55
C ASN A 478 -6.07 9.88 -9.85
N GLY A 479 -5.54 10.30 -11.01
CA GLY A 479 -5.82 9.68 -12.30
C GLY A 479 -5.31 8.24 -12.41
N LEU A 480 -4.10 7.96 -11.92
CA LEU A 480 -3.54 6.60 -11.88
C LEU A 480 -4.31 5.69 -10.91
N ALA A 481 -4.66 6.19 -9.71
CA ALA A 481 -5.44 5.45 -8.73
C ALA A 481 -6.87 5.12 -9.23
N LEU A 482 -7.52 6.06 -9.94
CA LEU A 482 -8.81 5.82 -10.60
C LEU A 482 -8.68 4.78 -11.73
N THR A 483 -7.61 4.83 -12.53
CA THR A 483 -7.35 3.87 -13.61
C THR A 483 -7.15 2.45 -13.06
N LEU A 484 -6.39 2.31 -11.96
CA LEU A 484 -6.24 1.04 -11.25
C LEU A 484 -7.57 0.54 -10.67
N LEU A 485 -8.41 1.43 -10.14
CA LEU A 485 -9.74 1.08 -9.63
C LEU A 485 -10.65 0.53 -10.73
N TRP A 486 -10.67 1.16 -11.91
CA TRP A 486 -11.39 0.64 -13.08
C TRP A 486 -10.83 -0.70 -13.57
N GLY A 487 -9.50 -0.87 -13.59
CA GLY A 487 -8.88 -2.16 -13.93
C GLY A 487 -9.30 -3.29 -12.98
N MET A 488 -9.41 -3.01 -11.68
CA MET A 488 -9.89 -3.98 -10.69
C MET A 488 -11.38 -4.30 -10.84
N LEU A 489 -12.22 -3.32 -11.19
CA LEU A 489 -13.65 -3.54 -11.47
C LEU A 489 -13.87 -4.32 -12.77
N GLY A 490 -13.09 -4.04 -13.81
CA GLY A 490 -13.06 -4.83 -15.05
C GLY A 490 -12.63 -6.27 -14.80
N ALA A 491 -11.55 -6.48 -14.03
CA ALA A 491 -11.11 -7.80 -13.62
C ALA A 491 -12.18 -8.55 -12.80
N PHE A 492 -12.86 -7.87 -11.86
CA PHE A 492 -13.99 -8.44 -11.12
C PHE A 492 -15.12 -8.91 -12.06
N SER A 493 -15.50 -8.07 -13.03
CA SER A 493 -16.55 -8.41 -14.01
C SER A 493 -16.15 -9.61 -14.89
N CYS A 494 -14.93 -9.64 -15.42
CA CYS A 494 -14.43 -10.76 -16.21
C CYS A 494 -14.36 -12.06 -15.38
N LEU A 495 -13.95 -11.99 -14.11
CA LEU A 495 -13.94 -13.18 -13.24
C LEU A 495 -15.35 -13.73 -12.98
N HIS A 496 -16.37 -12.87 -12.89
CA HIS A 496 -17.76 -13.31 -12.78
C HIS A 496 -18.31 -13.88 -14.09
N LYS A 497 -17.90 -13.36 -15.25
CA LYS A 497 -18.21 -13.93 -16.57
C LYS A 497 -17.59 -15.31 -16.75
N ASP A 498 -16.31 -15.46 -16.41
CA ASP A 498 -15.61 -16.74 -16.44
C ASP A 498 -16.28 -17.76 -15.51
N LEU A 499 -16.61 -17.36 -14.28
CA LEU A 499 -17.31 -18.22 -13.31
C LEU A 499 -18.66 -18.71 -13.85
N ALA A 500 -19.43 -17.84 -14.51
CA ALA A 500 -20.70 -18.22 -15.13
C ALA A 500 -20.51 -19.22 -16.28
N ALA A 501 -19.48 -19.05 -17.11
CA ALA A 501 -19.16 -19.97 -18.20
C ALA A 501 -18.65 -21.34 -17.68
N ASP A 502 -17.76 -21.35 -16.67
CA ASP A 502 -17.28 -22.57 -16.01
C ASP A 502 -18.46 -23.36 -15.40
N MET A 503 -19.41 -22.66 -14.76
CA MET A 503 -20.64 -23.24 -14.22
C MET A 503 -21.55 -23.78 -15.32
N GLU A 504 -21.81 -23.01 -16.38
CA GLU A 504 -22.67 -23.43 -17.47
C GLU A 504 -22.13 -24.68 -18.17
N GLN A 505 -20.83 -24.70 -18.49
CA GLN A 505 -20.16 -25.86 -19.10
C GLN A 505 -20.26 -27.11 -18.22
N LEU A 506 -20.12 -26.98 -16.90
CA LEU A 506 -20.33 -28.08 -15.96
C LEU A 506 -21.78 -28.59 -16.00
N PHE A 507 -22.77 -27.70 -15.88
CA PHE A 507 -24.19 -28.09 -15.89
C PHE A 507 -24.64 -28.69 -17.23
N GLN A 508 -24.14 -28.18 -18.37
CA GLN A 508 -24.41 -28.76 -19.70
C GLN A 508 -23.98 -30.23 -19.78
N GLY A 509 -22.86 -30.62 -19.16
CA GLY A 509 -22.40 -32.00 -19.09
C GLY A 509 -23.34 -32.97 -18.37
N PHE A 510 -24.18 -32.46 -17.45
CA PHE A 510 -25.17 -33.23 -16.70
C PHE A 510 -26.60 -33.06 -17.18
N ALA A 511 -26.89 -32.12 -18.08
CA ALA A 511 -28.25 -31.72 -18.45
C ALA A 511 -29.14 -32.88 -18.92
N GLN A 512 -28.60 -33.87 -19.65
CA GLN A 512 -29.37 -35.05 -20.10
C GLN A 512 -29.71 -36.05 -18.98
N GLN A 513 -29.07 -35.92 -17.81
CA GLN A 513 -29.22 -36.83 -16.66
C GLN A 513 -30.12 -36.23 -15.57
N LEU A 514 -30.31 -34.90 -15.58
CA LEU A 514 -31.14 -34.17 -14.63
C LEU A 514 -32.59 -34.07 -15.16
N PRO A 515 -33.61 -34.55 -14.41
CA PRO A 515 -34.98 -34.68 -14.93
C PRO A 515 -35.69 -33.34 -15.18
N HIS A 516 -35.18 -32.24 -14.63
CA HIS A 516 -35.78 -30.91 -14.74
C HIS A 516 -35.23 -30.09 -15.92
N SER A 517 -34.18 -30.55 -16.60
CA SER A 517 -33.55 -29.85 -17.73
C SER A 517 -34.40 -29.80 -19.01
N SER A 518 -35.54 -30.50 -19.04
CA SER A 518 -36.53 -30.50 -20.13
C SER A 518 -37.78 -29.68 -19.82
N LEU A 519 -37.82 -28.97 -18.69
CA LEU A 519 -38.93 -28.09 -18.32
C LEU A 519 -38.83 -26.73 -19.03
N GLU A 520 -39.97 -26.21 -19.48
CA GLU A 520 -40.10 -24.81 -19.88
C GLU A 520 -39.73 -23.88 -18.72
N PRO A 521 -39.11 -22.70 -18.95
CA PRO A 521 -38.54 -21.88 -17.88
C PRO A 521 -39.51 -21.54 -16.74
N ASN A 522 -40.78 -21.23 -17.04
CA ASN A 522 -41.78 -20.94 -16.02
C ASN A 522 -42.09 -22.18 -15.15
N ALA A 523 -42.24 -23.35 -15.76
CA ALA A 523 -42.50 -24.60 -15.06
C ALA A 523 -41.28 -25.07 -14.23
N PHE A 524 -40.06 -24.76 -14.69
CA PHE A 524 -38.86 -24.95 -13.89
C PHE A 524 -38.86 -24.06 -12.63
N TRP A 525 -39.18 -22.77 -12.76
CA TRP A 525 -39.19 -21.85 -11.62
C TRP A 525 -40.32 -22.15 -10.62
N GLU A 526 -41.54 -22.47 -11.09
CA GLU A 526 -42.63 -22.94 -10.21
C GLU A 526 -42.22 -24.20 -9.43
N TRP A 527 -41.61 -25.19 -10.10
CA TRP A 527 -41.10 -26.40 -9.45
C TRP A 527 -39.99 -26.08 -8.44
N ALA A 528 -39.04 -25.21 -8.79
CA ALA A 528 -37.90 -24.88 -7.96
C ALA A 528 -38.33 -24.11 -6.69
N GLU A 529 -39.24 -23.14 -6.80
CA GLU A 529 -39.79 -22.42 -5.66
C GLU A 529 -40.54 -23.36 -4.72
N CYS A 530 -41.42 -24.23 -5.25
CA CYS A 530 -42.11 -25.24 -4.46
C CYS A 530 -41.13 -26.16 -3.71
N SER A 531 -40.12 -26.68 -4.41
CA SER A 531 -39.15 -27.63 -3.86
C SER A 531 -38.26 -27.00 -2.78
N VAL A 532 -37.86 -25.73 -2.96
CA VAL A 532 -37.09 -24.98 -1.94
C VAL A 532 -37.94 -24.68 -0.71
N LEU A 533 -39.21 -24.28 -0.88
CA LEU A 533 -40.12 -24.01 0.24
C LEU A 533 -40.48 -25.28 1.02
N GLU A 534 -40.64 -26.42 0.35
CA GLU A 534 -40.89 -27.71 1.00
C GLU A 534 -39.64 -28.23 1.72
N GLY A 535 -38.47 -28.19 1.06
CA GLY A 535 -37.19 -28.52 1.70
C GLY A 535 -36.86 -27.65 2.92
N ALA A 536 -37.17 -26.35 2.86
CA ALA A 536 -37.04 -25.44 3.99
C ALA A 536 -37.97 -25.82 5.16
N ARG A 537 -39.24 -26.18 4.89
CA ARG A 537 -40.16 -26.68 5.92
C ARG A 537 -39.73 -28.02 6.54
N MET A 538 -39.21 -28.93 5.71
CA MET A 538 -38.65 -30.20 6.18
C MET A 538 -37.45 -29.96 7.10
N LEU A 539 -36.54 -29.05 6.73
CA LEU A 539 -35.38 -28.68 7.54
C LEU A 539 -35.78 -27.97 8.84
N GLU A 540 -36.71 -27.02 8.81
CA GLU A 540 -37.25 -26.37 10.04
C GLU A 540 -37.86 -27.40 10.99
N THR A 541 -38.62 -28.35 10.45
CA THR A 541 -39.24 -29.44 11.21
C THR A 541 -38.19 -30.40 11.77
N LEU A 542 -37.15 -30.73 11.01
CA LEU A 542 -36.03 -31.54 11.47
C LEU A 542 -35.25 -30.85 12.60
N CYS A 543 -34.94 -29.55 12.45
CA CYS A 543 -34.27 -28.76 13.49
C CYS A 543 -35.09 -28.74 14.77
N ARG A 544 -36.40 -28.45 14.70
CA ARG A 544 -37.30 -28.48 15.85
C ARG A 544 -37.39 -29.87 16.50
N ASN A 545 -37.52 -30.94 15.72
CA ASN A 545 -37.49 -32.31 16.24
C ASN A 545 -36.16 -32.67 16.94
N VAL A 546 -35.02 -32.18 16.43
CA VAL A 546 -33.70 -32.38 17.04
C VAL A 546 -33.55 -31.56 18.32
N GLU A 547 -34.03 -30.32 18.35
CA GLU A 547 -34.11 -29.52 19.57
C GLU A 547 -35.00 -30.18 20.63
N ASP A 548 -36.18 -30.67 20.24
CA ASP A 548 -37.11 -31.38 21.14
C ASP A 548 -36.48 -32.68 21.69
N GLN A 549 -35.73 -33.45 20.88
CA GLN A 549 -35.01 -34.63 21.36
C GLN A 549 -33.79 -34.31 22.22
N LEU A 550 -33.05 -33.25 21.93
CA LEU A 550 -31.90 -32.82 22.76
C LEU A 550 -32.34 -32.22 24.10
N ASN A 551 -33.55 -31.65 24.16
CA ASN A 551 -34.18 -31.14 25.38
C ASN A 551 -35.04 -32.21 26.10
N ALA A 552 -35.23 -33.40 25.52
CA ALA A 552 -35.99 -34.48 26.14
C ALA A 552 -35.31 -35.02 27.42
N PRO A 553 -36.08 -35.36 28.48
CA PRO A 553 -35.51 -35.88 29.71
C PRO A 553 -34.86 -37.26 29.48
N ILE A 554 -33.60 -37.41 29.88
CA ILE A 554 -32.82 -38.64 29.68
C ILE A 554 -33.37 -39.77 30.56
N VAL A 555 -34.16 -40.67 29.97
CA VAL A 555 -34.65 -41.88 30.64
C VAL A 555 -33.61 -42.99 30.55
N GLN A 556 -32.75 -43.11 31.58
CA GLN A 556 -31.93 -44.30 31.80
C GLN A 556 -32.40 -45.06 33.06
N PRO A 557 -32.60 -46.38 32.99
CA PRO A 557 -32.86 -47.19 34.19
C PRO A 557 -31.71 -47.07 35.20
N LEU A 558 -32.00 -46.58 36.40
CA LEU A 558 -30.99 -46.41 37.45
C LEU A 558 -30.38 -47.75 37.86
N SER A 559 -29.05 -47.79 38.02
CA SER A 559 -28.36 -48.96 38.58
C SER A 559 -28.84 -49.28 40.01
N PRO A 560 -28.73 -50.54 40.49
CA PRO A 560 -29.13 -50.88 41.86
C PRO A 560 -28.41 -50.09 42.96
N GLY A 561 -27.20 -49.58 42.69
CA GLY A 561 -26.51 -48.65 43.59
C GLY A 561 -27.12 -47.24 43.54
N SER A 562 -27.38 -46.73 42.33
CA SER A 562 -28.02 -45.43 42.10
C SER A 562 -29.43 -45.38 42.68
N GLN A 563 -30.20 -46.47 42.64
CA GLN A 563 -31.52 -46.58 43.27
C GLN A 563 -31.46 -46.47 44.80
N LYS A 564 -30.47 -47.11 45.45
CA LYS A 564 -30.24 -46.97 46.89
C LYS A 564 -29.83 -45.55 47.27
N CYS A 565 -28.96 -44.91 46.47
CA CYS A 565 -28.57 -43.51 46.67
C CYS A 565 -29.76 -42.55 46.47
N LEU A 566 -30.55 -42.73 45.40
CA LEU A 566 -31.79 -41.98 45.16
C LEU A 566 -32.71 -42.04 46.36
N LYS A 567 -32.96 -43.24 46.90
CA LYS A 567 -33.81 -43.41 48.09
C LYS A 567 -33.22 -42.68 49.30
N ALA A 568 -31.95 -42.91 49.63
CA ALA A 568 -31.30 -42.27 50.77
C ALA A 568 -31.26 -40.72 50.68
N LEU A 569 -31.15 -40.16 49.48
CA LEU A 569 -31.23 -38.71 49.25
C LEU A 569 -32.66 -38.19 49.28
N THR A 570 -33.62 -38.94 48.74
CA THR A 570 -35.05 -38.60 48.73
C THR A 570 -35.63 -38.60 50.14
N ASP A 571 -35.32 -39.63 50.93
CA ASP A 571 -35.73 -39.76 52.35
C ASP A 571 -35.13 -38.63 53.22
N LYS A 572 -34.00 -38.04 52.80
CA LYS A 572 -33.21 -37.02 53.55
C LYS A 572 -33.51 -35.57 53.15
N HIS A 573 -33.86 -35.32 51.89
CA HIS A 573 -34.02 -33.96 51.32
C HIS A 573 -35.33 -33.71 50.57
N GLY A 574 -36.12 -34.76 50.32
CA GLY A 574 -37.34 -34.73 49.51
C GLY A 574 -37.08 -34.86 48.00
N SER A 575 -37.97 -35.57 47.30
CA SER A 575 -37.86 -35.86 45.86
C SER A 575 -37.75 -34.61 44.99
N GLY A 576 -38.40 -33.52 45.39
CA GLY A 576 -38.38 -32.25 44.67
C GLY A 576 -37.00 -31.57 44.53
N LYS A 577 -35.98 -32.02 45.28
CA LYS A 577 -34.62 -31.46 45.31
C LYS A 577 -33.53 -32.35 44.67
N ILE A 578 -33.90 -33.45 44.02
CA ILE A 578 -32.94 -34.39 43.40
C ILE A 578 -32.57 -33.96 41.98
N TYR A 579 -31.28 -33.98 41.66
CA TYR A 579 -30.70 -33.62 40.37
C TYR A 579 -29.68 -34.68 39.93
N GLN A 580 -29.49 -34.80 38.62
CA GLN A 580 -28.53 -35.72 38.00
C GLN A 580 -27.45 -34.94 37.23
N LEU A 581 -26.21 -35.44 37.24
CA LEU A 581 -25.12 -34.84 36.48
C LEU A 581 -25.16 -35.20 35.00
N THR A 582 -25.23 -34.19 34.13
CA THR A 582 -25.27 -34.36 32.66
C THR A 582 -23.91 -34.71 32.04
N GLY A 583 -22.81 -34.48 32.77
CA GLY A 583 -21.44 -34.80 32.39
C GLY A 583 -20.54 -35.00 33.60
N HIS A 584 -19.33 -35.51 33.37
CA HIS A 584 -18.30 -35.68 34.41
C HIS A 584 -17.82 -34.31 34.94
N VAL A 585 -17.63 -34.20 36.25
CA VAL A 585 -17.16 -33.00 36.95
C VAL A 585 -15.92 -33.36 37.75
N VAL A 586 -14.88 -32.53 37.66
CA VAL A 586 -13.68 -32.61 38.51
C VAL A 586 -13.69 -31.43 39.46
N GLY A 587 -13.49 -31.68 40.75
CA GLY A 587 -13.31 -30.60 41.73
C GLY A 587 -11.99 -29.88 41.49
N THR A 588 -12.04 -28.54 41.37
CA THR A 588 -10.86 -27.71 41.06
C THR A 588 -10.56 -26.64 42.11
N ARG A 589 -11.49 -26.43 43.05
CA ARG A 589 -11.41 -25.49 44.16
C ARG A 589 -11.71 -26.21 45.47
N ASP A 590 -11.34 -25.60 46.60
CA ASP A 590 -11.69 -26.12 47.92
C ASP A 590 -13.19 -26.38 48.04
N LEU A 591 -13.53 -27.57 48.55
CA LEU A 591 -14.89 -28.09 48.71
C LEU A 591 -15.68 -28.30 47.42
N ASP A 592 -15.10 -28.24 46.21
CA ASP A 592 -15.76 -28.80 45.02
C ASP A 592 -15.80 -30.35 45.10
N LEU A 593 -16.82 -30.98 44.51
CA LEU A 593 -16.89 -32.44 44.36
C LEU A 593 -16.44 -32.89 42.96
N SER A 594 -15.62 -33.94 42.90
CA SER A 594 -15.44 -34.74 41.68
C SER A 594 -16.53 -35.81 41.62
N LEU A 595 -17.31 -35.83 40.53
CA LEU A 595 -18.49 -36.68 40.36
C LEU A 595 -18.64 -37.12 38.90
N ASN A 596 -19.18 -38.31 38.67
CA ASN A 596 -19.33 -38.91 37.35
C ASN A 596 -20.64 -38.47 36.66
N ARG A 597 -20.65 -38.58 35.32
CA ARG A 597 -21.88 -38.42 34.52
C ARG A 597 -22.92 -39.45 34.98
N GLY A 598 -24.15 -38.99 35.21
CA GLY A 598 -25.27 -39.84 35.64
C GLY A 598 -25.42 -40.04 37.15
N GLU A 599 -24.48 -39.54 37.97
CA GLU A 599 -24.62 -39.56 39.43
C GLU A 599 -25.71 -38.61 39.92
N LEU A 600 -26.33 -38.96 41.05
CA LEU A 600 -27.47 -38.26 41.65
C LEU A 600 -27.05 -37.50 42.90
N VAL A 601 -27.52 -36.26 43.03
CA VAL A 601 -27.24 -35.37 44.15
C VAL A 601 -28.52 -34.65 44.60
N ALA A 602 -28.60 -34.25 45.87
CA ALA A 602 -29.64 -33.37 46.38
C ALA A 602 -29.12 -31.94 46.58
N ILE A 603 -29.88 -30.92 46.15
CA ILE A 603 -29.50 -29.51 46.35
C ILE A 603 -29.70 -29.10 47.81
N ILE A 604 -28.63 -28.54 48.41
CA ILE A 604 -28.66 -27.84 49.70
C ILE A 604 -28.82 -26.33 49.46
N SER A 605 -28.06 -25.75 48.51
CA SER A 605 -28.10 -24.32 48.16
C SER A 605 -27.81 -24.08 46.68
N GLU A 606 -28.57 -23.18 46.06
CA GLU A 606 -28.42 -22.73 44.65
C GLU A 606 -27.37 -21.60 44.48
N MET A 607 -26.49 -21.43 45.47
CA MET A 607 -25.32 -20.55 45.42
C MET A 607 -24.29 -20.96 46.47
N ASP A 608 -23.03 -20.57 46.26
CA ASP A 608 -21.98 -20.69 47.28
C ASP A 608 -22.08 -19.61 48.38
N THR A 609 -21.25 -19.72 49.42
CA THR A 609 -21.24 -18.78 50.56
C THR A 609 -20.80 -17.35 50.21
N ARG A 610 -20.46 -17.07 48.94
CA ARG A 610 -20.17 -15.73 48.41
C ARG A 610 -21.23 -15.26 47.40
N GLY A 611 -22.28 -16.04 47.18
CA GLY A 611 -23.40 -15.71 46.28
C GLY A 611 -23.22 -16.17 44.83
N ASP A 612 -22.21 -16.99 44.51
CA ASP A 612 -22.01 -17.48 43.15
C ASP A 612 -23.07 -18.51 42.76
N ARG A 613 -24.09 -18.08 41.99
CA ARG A 613 -25.16 -18.94 41.45
C ARG A 613 -24.69 -19.94 40.37
N ARG A 614 -23.41 -19.91 39.97
CA ARG A 614 -22.81 -20.92 39.07
C ARG A 614 -22.29 -22.14 39.83
N ARG A 615 -22.15 -22.07 41.16
CA ARG A 615 -21.70 -23.16 42.04
C ARG A 615 -22.78 -23.49 43.06
N TRP A 616 -23.37 -24.67 42.96
CA TRP A 616 -24.44 -25.12 43.86
C TRP A 616 -23.88 -26.09 44.90
N LEU A 617 -24.29 -25.93 46.15
CA LEU A 617 -23.92 -26.82 47.25
C LEU A 617 -24.85 -28.03 47.24
N VAL A 618 -24.29 -29.23 47.12
CA VAL A 618 -25.05 -30.47 46.99
C VAL A 618 -24.61 -31.57 47.96
N ASP A 619 -25.51 -32.51 48.21
CA ASP A 619 -25.31 -33.74 48.98
C ASP A 619 -25.26 -34.93 48.00
N ALA A 620 -24.11 -35.59 47.88
CA ALA A 620 -23.91 -36.72 46.95
C ALA A 620 -24.18 -38.09 47.61
N GLY A 621 -24.99 -38.12 48.67
CA GLY A 621 -25.29 -39.33 49.45
C GLY A 621 -24.22 -39.69 50.50
N GLY A 622 -23.11 -38.95 50.52
CA GLY A 622 -22.02 -39.09 51.49
C GLY A 622 -21.29 -37.76 51.68
N PRO A 623 -20.35 -37.41 50.78
CA PRO A 623 -19.70 -36.10 50.81
C PRO A 623 -20.68 -34.98 50.41
N ARG A 624 -20.38 -33.77 50.90
CA ARG A 624 -21.07 -32.53 50.56
C ARG A 624 -20.07 -31.52 50.02
N GLY A 625 -20.45 -30.78 48.99
CA GLY A 625 -19.57 -29.82 48.33
C GLY A 625 -20.21 -29.18 47.10
N TYR A 626 -19.42 -28.43 46.35
CA TYR A 626 -19.88 -27.60 45.24
C TYR A 626 -19.78 -28.31 43.89
N VAL A 627 -20.79 -28.10 43.04
CA VAL A 627 -20.87 -28.61 41.67
C VAL A 627 -21.34 -27.47 40.74
N PRO A 628 -20.86 -27.37 39.48
CA PRO A 628 -21.34 -26.37 38.53
C PRO A 628 -22.83 -26.57 38.19
N SER A 629 -23.64 -25.52 38.33
CA SER A 629 -25.09 -25.60 38.09
C SER A 629 -25.45 -25.95 36.63
N SER A 630 -24.63 -25.53 35.67
CA SER A 630 -24.73 -25.89 34.25
C SER A 630 -24.47 -27.37 33.93
N LYS A 631 -24.15 -28.20 34.92
CA LYS A 631 -24.01 -29.66 34.80
C LYS A 631 -25.10 -30.45 35.52
N LEU A 632 -26.10 -29.78 36.12
CA LEU A 632 -27.17 -30.40 36.88
C LEU A 632 -28.51 -30.27 36.13
N VAL A 633 -29.23 -31.38 35.97
CA VAL A 633 -30.62 -31.41 35.47
C VAL A 633 -31.52 -32.07 36.51
N ARG A 634 -32.73 -31.55 36.71
CA ARG A 634 -33.66 -32.06 37.73
C ARG A 634 -34.04 -33.51 37.42
N TYR A 635 -33.87 -34.39 38.41
CA TYR A 635 -34.18 -35.80 38.23
C TYR A 635 -35.70 -36.03 38.37
N HIS A 636 -36.30 -36.61 37.33
CA HIS A 636 -37.72 -36.96 37.30
C HIS A 636 -37.86 -38.48 37.38
N GLN A 637 -38.52 -38.97 38.43
CA GLN A 637 -38.67 -40.41 38.66
C GLN A 637 -39.85 -40.96 37.85
N VAL A 638 -39.57 -41.93 36.97
CA VAL A 638 -40.57 -42.60 36.14
C VAL A 638 -41.42 -43.56 37.00
N THR A 639 -42.75 -43.50 36.84
CA THR A 639 -43.69 -44.48 37.39
C THR A 639 -43.52 -45.83 36.68
N MET A 640 -43.37 -46.90 37.46
CA MET A 640 -42.96 -48.23 36.98
C MET A 640 -44.11 -49.06 36.39
N ASP A 641 -44.84 -48.49 35.43
CA ASP A 641 -45.73 -49.24 34.53
C ASP A 641 -45.05 -49.34 33.15
N PRO A 642 -44.87 -50.55 32.58
CA PRO A 642 -44.20 -50.72 31.30
C PRO A 642 -45.08 -50.24 30.13
N PRO A 643 -44.57 -49.43 29.19
CA PRO A 643 -45.29 -49.14 27.96
C PRO A 643 -45.43 -50.44 27.14
N PRO A 644 -46.58 -50.68 26.46
CA PRO A 644 -46.77 -51.87 25.65
C PRO A 644 -45.83 -51.85 24.43
N SER A 645 -45.12 -52.94 24.19
CA SER A 645 -44.18 -53.09 23.07
C SER A 645 -44.90 -52.96 21.72
N PRO A 646 -44.48 -52.05 20.81
CA PRO A 646 -45.02 -51.97 19.46
C PRO A 646 -44.47 -53.11 18.59
N HIS A 647 -45.07 -54.30 18.68
CA HIS A 647 -44.89 -55.31 17.64
C HIS A 647 -45.66 -54.89 16.38
N LEU A 648 -44.96 -54.84 15.24
CA LEU A 648 -45.53 -54.55 13.93
C LEU A 648 -46.52 -55.66 13.50
N THR A 649 -47.82 -55.43 13.71
CA THR A 649 -48.89 -56.28 13.19
C THR A 649 -49.14 -55.98 11.72
N VAL A 650 -48.53 -56.78 10.83
CA VAL A 650 -48.93 -56.86 9.42
C VAL A 650 -50.29 -57.54 9.35
N THR A 651 -51.32 -56.82 8.92
CA THR A 651 -52.67 -57.38 8.73
C THR A 651 -52.90 -57.79 7.27
N THR A 652 -52.78 -59.08 6.98
CA THR A 652 -53.20 -59.69 5.70
C THR A 652 -54.42 -60.58 5.93
N MET A 653 -55.49 -60.37 5.16
CA MET A 653 -56.53 -61.35 4.77
C MET A 653 -57.65 -60.61 4.00
N ASP A 654 -58.27 -61.17 2.95
CA ASP A 654 -57.85 -62.31 2.12
C ASP A 654 -58.64 -62.34 0.80
N CYS A 655 -58.05 -62.86 -0.27
CA CYS A 655 -58.69 -63.72 -1.29
C CYS A 655 -57.77 -63.97 -2.51
N ALA A 656 -57.78 -65.21 -3.02
CA ALA A 656 -56.89 -65.66 -4.07
C ALA A 656 -57.49 -65.54 -5.49
N GLY A 657 -56.64 -65.35 -6.52
CA GLY A 657 -57.07 -65.59 -7.91
C GLY A 657 -56.23 -64.99 -9.04
N GLY A 658 -55.29 -65.77 -9.59
CA GLY A 658 -55.10 -65.83 -11.06
C GLY A 658 -54.34 -64.71 -11.78
N VAL A 659 -53.01 -64.85 -11.84
CA VAL A 659 -52.12 -64.61 -13.00
C VAL A 659 -52.70 -63.87 -14.24
N ARG A 660 -52.18 -62.69 -14.59
CA ARG A 660 -51.54 -62.40 -15.91
C ARG A 660 -50.90 -61.01 -16.02
N ARG A 661 -49.98 -60.88 -16.98
CA ARG A 661 -49.40 -59.61 -17.47
C ARG A 661 -50.46 -58.81 -18.23
N HIS A 662 -50.44 -57.48 -18.19
CA HIS A 662 -49.98 -56.64 -19.31
C HIS A 662 -50.13 -55.13 -19.05
N SER A 663 -49.32 -54.36 -19.77
CA SER A 663 -49.39 -52.91 -20.01
C SER A 663 -50.72 -52.45 -20.64
N TYR A 664 -51.14 -51.19 -20.41
CA TYR A 664 -51.02 -50.12 -21.44
C TYR A 664 -51.23 -48.69 -20.88
N THR A 665 -50.98 -47.71 -21.74
CA THR A 665 -51.06 -46.23 -21.62
C THR A 665 -52.52 -45.69 -21.69
N PRO A 666 -52.76 -44.35 -21.50
CA PRO A 666 -54.08 -43.81 -21.10
C PRO A 666 -55.01 -43.42 -22.28
N ASP A 667 -56.24 -43.00 -21.96
CA ASP A 667 -57.09 -42.19 -22.86
C ASP A 667 -58.05 -41.23 -22.10
N VAL A 668 -58.73 -40.34 -22.83
CA VAL A 668 -59.35 -39.09 -22.39
C VAL A 668 -60.85 -39.01 -22.73
N ARG A 669 -61.68 -38.54 -21.78
CA ARG A 669 -62.89 -37.65 -21.96
C ARG A 669 -63.40 -37.23 -20.57
N ARG A 670 -63.49 -35.94 -20.19
CA ARG A 670 -64.30 -34.80 -20.69
C ARG A 670 -65.79 -34.86 -20.33
N HIS A 671 -66.22 -34.02 -19.38
CA HIS A 671 -67.44 -33.17 -19.31
C HIS A 671 -67.28 -32.27 -18.05
N SER A 672 -67.22 -30.92 -18.02
CA SER A 672 -67.95 -29.76 -18.62
C SER A 672 -69.23 -29.39 -17.83
N PHE A 673 -69.40 -28.24 -17.14
CA PHE A 673 -68.67 -26.94 -16.99
C PHE A 673 -68.55 -26.57 -15.46
N SER A 674 -68.00 -25.48 -14.90
CA SER A 674 -67.74 -24.04 -15.24
C SER A 674 -68.98 -23.11 -15.28
N PRO A 675 -68.91 -21.79 -14.91
CA PRO A 675 -67.76 -20.96 -14.49
C PRO A 675 -68.01 -20.04 -13.23
N ASP A 676 -67.23 -18.95 -13.10
CA ASP A 676 -67.51 -17.63 -12.47
C ASP A 676 -67.03 -17.18 -11.05
N THR A 677 -65.84 -16.53 -11.06
CA THR A 677 -65.50 -15.13 -10.61
C THR A 677 -65.46 -14.70 -9.11
N PRO A 678 -64.63 -13.68 -8.72
CA PRO A 678 -63.72 -13.84 -7.56
C PRO A 678 -63.44 -12.59 -6.64
N GLN A 679 -62.34 -12.67 -5.87
CA GLN A 679 -61.47 -11.57 -5.37
C GLN A 679 -61.93 -10.72 -4.15
N PRO A 680 -61.05 -9.88 -3.52
CA PRO A 680 -59.57 -9.78 -3.62
C PRO A 680 -58.79 -9.65 -2.27
N VAL A 681 -57.51 -10.07 -2.22
CA VAL A 681 -56.45 -9.34 -1.46
C VAL A 681 -55.10 -9.37 -2.20
N ARG A 682 -54.73 -8.21 -2.75
CA ARG A 682 -53.37 -7.66 -3.00
C ARG A 682 -52.16 -8.61 -3.06
N THR A 683 -51.61 -8.78 -4.26
CA THR A 683 -50.16 -8.89 -4.47
C THR A 683 -49.49 -7.50 -4.41
N LEU A 684 -48.22 -7.45 -4.01
CA LEU A 684 -47.34 -6.29 -4.17
C LEU A 684 -46.35 -6.55 -5.30
N SER A 685 -46.30 -5.69 -6.31
CA SER A 685 -45.37 -5.81 -7.43
C SER A 685 -43.98 -5.29 -7.04
N MET A 686 -42.95 -6.14 -7.15
CA MET A 686 -41.57 -5.66 -7.18
C MET A 686 -41.20 -5.30 -8.63
N THR A 687 -40.88 -4.03 -8.87
CA THR A 687 -40.39 -3.53 -10.15
C THR A 687 -38.96 -3.99 -10.41
N MET A 688 -38.69 -4.55 -11.59
CA MET A 688 -37.32 -4.94 -11.97
C MET A 688 -36.43 -3.72 -12.24
N PRO A 689 -35.15 -3.72 -11.82
CA PRO A 689 -34.16 -2.78 -12.32
C PRO A 689 -33.82 -3.11 -13.78
N CYS A 690 -33.90 -2.13 -14.67
CA CYS A 690 -33.46 -2.30 -16.06
C CYS A 690 -32.02 -1.81 -16.21
N PHE A 691 -31.10 -2.73 -16.53
CA PHE A 691 -29.75 -2.41 -17.00
C PHE A 691 -29.53 -3.09 -18.36
N GLN A 692 -29.84 -2.36 -19.43
CA GLN A 692 -29.32 -2.70 -20.76
C GLN A 692 -27.94 -2.06 -20.90
N VAL A 693 -26.90 -2.89 -20.94
CA VAL A 693 -25.57 -2.46 -21.42
C VAL A 693 -25.50 -2.79 -22.91
N SER A 694 -25.21 -1.78 -23.74
CA SER A 694 -25.10 -1.95 -25.18
C SER A 694 -23.73 -2.52 -25.57
N ASP A 695 -23.72 -3.61 -26.33
CA ASP A 695 -22.48 -4.21 -26.83
C ASP A 695 -21.75 -3.29 -27.82
N THR A 696 -20.59 -2.79 -27.41
CA THR A 696 -19.53 -2.29 -28.31
C THR A 696 -18.19 -2.83 -27.85
N PRO A 697 -17.39 -3.48 -28.72
CA PRO A 697 -16.24 -4.27 -28.29
C PRO A 697 -14.98 -3.42 -28.03
N TRP A 698 -14.35 -3.67 -26.89
CA TRP A 698 -12.92 -3.45 -26.58
C TRP A 698 -12.46 -4.56 -25.62
#